data_AF-A0AAN6T5Y9-F1
#
_entry.id   AF-A0AAN6T5Y9-F1
#
_cell.length_a   1.000
_cell.length_b   1.000
_cell.length_c   1.000
_cell.angle_alpha   90.00
_cell.angle_beta   90.00
_cell.angle_gamma   90.00
#
_symmetry.space_group_name_H-M   'P 1'
#
loop_
_entity.id
_entity.type
_entity.pdbx_description
1 polymer ?
#
loop_
_entity_poly.entity_id
_entity_poly.type
_entity_poly.pdbx_seq_one_letter_code
_entity_poly.pdbx_strand_id
1 'polypeptide(L)'
;MATSWRSGSSSSFASSALSAPPSHAQHASPVDSTFTPTSAAISALTTESSAPQTPPAPLDLGPPGYHATIKLFERTPNETTVYLGPWEIVGAAPRRLQWQCSYAGEVLEHYLPSDNPNELFPATLHAQHRRFGDPREMELYLTFLEPHRIRYITRNGIVHDEFVEVKYEFTTIEGSIQLQSDIRTRDLVDWFDADVVWSDTHRRTDSYGNVRGLGTIQRIKLWRDRYSTFHYLTFYANHRRRWKEYLLDDFDTELRQRDDQRRRVQLNARGARRGSASESNANQSHGRERRFSATSIFRSRHSSSSTSGNPASSSSSSSAAAAQSNLDIRYLGIQISRNPNIQAGSDAAISFLLLVDSLHQSNADKMSKIILAVNAGSSSVKVSVYSAEKGQSPAQLAEAQVSGLTAPPATLKYERGGETVIDKQEVDDKVDGQQDAFSLILHTLVGDHGLPKIKSKHDISIICHRIVHGGDFAKPQLISDGTMHHLEDLNDLAPLHNANSLAIVRLCIQELPAARNVACFDSQFHATIPEHIRTYPINQATARKTRLRKYGFHGISYSFITRATAAFLGKPPRDLNIIALHLGSGASACAIRAGASWDTSMGLTPLAGLPGATRSGSVDPSLVFHYASDVGRLSPASTKELHISRAEEILNKEAGWKALTGTTDFAAIAAAKGGSDDNDDDDDEDEDTKKKRLAFDLLVDRISGFVGSYFVTLRGRVDALVFAGGIGEKSDLLRAAVVERVGCLGFALGDDGEANNDDNSSDVEVVRDVGKKGVLPRVLVCRTDEQFEMARTCAESGELFGE
;
A
#
# COMPACT_ATOMS: atom_id res chain seq x y z
N MET A 1 -22.21 -59.90 -51.67
CA MET A 1 -22.25 -58.56 -52.28
C MET A 1 -21.39 -57.68 -51.39
N ALA A 2 -20.23 -57.12 -51.78
CA ALA A 2 -19.88 -56.38 -53.01
C ALA A 2 -20.68 -55.06 -53.09
N THR A 3 -20.09 -53.86 -53.21
CA THR A 3 -18.68 -53.43 -53.42
C THR A 3 -18.56 -51.95 -52.95
N SER A 4 -17.54 -51.49 -52.21
CA SER A 4 -16.19 -51.01 -52.64
C SER A 4 -16.21 -49.71 -53.50
N TRP A 5 -15.27 -48.74 -53.43
CA TRP A 5 -14.02 -48.60 -52.65
C TRP A 5 -13.32 -47.21 -52.88
N ARG A 6 -12.47 -46.76 -51.93
CA ARG A 6 -11.26 -45.89 -52.10
C ARG A 6 -11.45 -44.46 -52.66
N SER A 7 -10.50 -43.51 -52.65
CA SER A 7 -9.11 -43.33 -52.09
C SER A 7 -8.83 -41.81 -51.94
N GLY A 8 -7.80 -41.27 -51.28
CA GLY A 8 -6.55 -41.77 -50.65
C GLY A 8 -5.98 -40.71 -49.67
N SER A 9 -5.01 -40.92 -48.76
CA SER A 9 -3.58 -41.29 -48.90
C SER A 9 -2.73 -40.28 -49.69
N SER A 10 -1.56 -39.78 -49.24
CA SER A 10 -0.79 -40.03 -48.00
C SER A 10 0.46 -39.13 -47.87
N SER A 11 1.10 -39.12 -46.68
CA SER A 11 2.56 -38.91 -46.43
C SER A 11 3.14 -37.48 -46.68
N SER A 12 4.29 -37.05 -46.13
CA SER A 12 5.43 -37.76 -45.51
C SER A 12 6.06 -37.02 -44.31
N PHE A 13 6.84 -37.74 -43.49
CA PHE A 13 7.83 -37.17 -42.56
C PHE A 13 9.09 -36.68 -43.29
N ALA A 14 9.83 -35.77 -42.67
CA ALA A 14 11.28 -35.61 -42.84
C ALA A 14 11.93 -35.23 -41.50
N SER A 15 13.14 -35.74 -41.22
CA SER A 15 13.91 -35.46 -40.02
C SER A 15 15.41 -35.54 -40.33
N SER A 16 16.19 -34.57 -39.84
CA SER A 16 17.64 -34.48 -40.02
C SER A 16 18.28 -33.97 -38.73
N ALA A 17 19.44 -34.50 -38.36
CA ALA A 17 20.15 -34.13 -37.13
C ALA A 17 21.69 -34.20 -37.31
N LEU A 18 22.41 -33.72 -36.29
CA LEU A 18 23.86 -33.86 -36.04
C LEU A 18 24.85 -33.10 -36.96
N SER A 19 25.54 -32.11 -36.38
CA SER A 19 27.03 -32.06 -36.32
C SER A 19 27.52 -30.81 -35.54
N ALA A 20 28.71 -30.90 -34.94
CA ALA A 20 29.43 -29.86 -34.18
C ALA A 20 30.88 -30.34 -33.88
N PRO A 21 31.72 -29.57 -33.15
CA PRO A 21 32.38 -28.29 -33.46
C PRO A 21 33.87 -28.50 -33.86
N PRO A 22 34.67 -27.43 -34.14
CA PRO A 22 35.69 -26.90 -33.18
C PRO A 22 36.02 -25.39 -33.38
N SER A 23 37.05 -24.72 -32.82
CA SER A 23 37.58 -24.61 -31.42
C SER A 23 38.68 -23.51 -31.33
N HIS A 24 38.93 -22.92 -30.13
CA HIS A 24 40.19 -22.26 -29.70
C HIS A 24 40.65 -20.91 -30.36
N ALA A 25 41.46 -20.03 -29.73
CA ALA A 25 42.03 -19.96 -28.36
C ALA A 25 42.64 -18.56 -28.00
N GLN A 26 42.85 -18.32 -26.68
CA GLN A 26 43.90 -17.46 -26.04
C GLN A 26 43.83 -15.92 -26.28
N HIS A 27 44.35 -15.00 -25.43
CA HIS A 27 45.10 -14.99 -24.14
C HIS A 27 44.92 -13.58 -23.47
N ALA A 28 45.34 -13.16 -22.26
CA ALA A 28 46.08 -13.71 -21.10
C ALA A 28 45.77 -12.89 -19.78
N SER A 29 46.75 -12.71 -18.88
CA SER A 29 46.85 -11.83 -17.67
C SER A 29 48.36 -11.48 -17.47
N PRO A 30 48.96 -11.01 -16.33
CA PRO A 30 48.51 -10.67 -14.96
C PRO A 30 48.37 -9.13 -14.73
N VAL A 31 48.83 -8.34 -13.71
CA VAL A 31 49.89 -8.33 -12.65
C VAL A 31 49.36 -7.66 -11.34
N ASP A 32 50.14 -7.71 -10.25
CA ASP A 32 49.80 -7.45 -8.83
C ASP A 32 50.11 -6.06 -8.20
N SER A 33 49.46 -5.82 -7.03
CA SER A 33 50.02 -5.20 -5.78
C SER A 33 50.30 -3.67 -5.73
N THR A 34 50.58 -3.00 -4.58
CA THR A 34 51.05 -3.45 -3.23
C THR A 34 50.43 -2.62 -2.06
N PHE A 35 50.99 -2.65 -0.82
CA PHE A 35 50.23 -2.47 0.44
C PHE A 35 50.96 -1.65 1.55
N THR A 36 50.36 -0.56 2.08
CA THR A 36 50.59 0.05 3.44
C THR A 36 52.00 0.65 3.74
N PRO A 37 52.38 1.23 4.93
CA PRO A 37 51.65 1.33 6.23
C PRO A 37 51.80 2.60 7.14
N THR A 38 50.84 2.71 8.09
CA THR A 38 50.93 3.21 9.50
C THR A 38 51.63 4.53 9.90
N SER A 39 50.95 5.26 10.80
CA SER A 39 51.53 5.74 12.07
C SER A 39 50.46 6.03 13.13
N ALA A 40 50.78 5.88 14.42
CA ALA A 40 49.90 6.25 15.54
C ALA A 40 50.68 6.60 16.83
N ALA A 41 50.43 7.81 17.34
CA ALA A 41 50.50 8.30 18.73
C ALA A 41 51.62 7.89 19.72
N ILE A 42 52.04 8.85 20.55
CA ILE A 42 52.32 8.66 22.00
C ILE A 42 52.12 9.97 22.78
N SER A 43 51.90 9.83 24.09
CA SER A 43 51.48 10.83 25.11
C SER A 43 52.62 11.80 25.56
N ALA A 44 52.55 12.66 26.59
CA ALA A 44 51.63 12.81 27.75
C ALA A 44 51.83 14.15 28.53
N LEU A 45 50.90 14.50 29.45
CA LEU A 45 51.06 15.36 30.66
C LEU A 45 51.43 16.86 30.38
N THR A 46 51.17 17.91 31.19
CA THR A 46 50.44 18.19 32.47
C THR A 46 49.95 19.68 32.38
N THR A 47 49.35 20.43 33.33
CA THR A 47 49.24 20.41 34.82
C THR A 47 47.93 21.13 35.26
N GLU A 48 47.80 21.60 36.51
CA GLU A 48 46.61 22.28 37.06
C GLU A 48 46.73 23.83 37.12
N SER A 49 45.59 24.54 37.09
CA SER A 49 45.37 25.88 37.67
C SER A 49 43.86 26.12 37.87
N SER A 50 43.47 27.04 38.77
CA SER A 50 42.12 27.08 39.35
C SER A 50 41.32 28.37 39.12
N ALA A 51 40.01 28.20 38.89
CA ALA A 51 38.92 29.20 38.97
C ALA A 51 38.86 30.27 37.85
N PRO A 52 37.67 30.90 37.60
CA PRO A 52 36.35 30.65 38.19
C PRO A 52 35.47 29.72 37.33
N GLN A 53 34.29 29.36 37.84
CA GLN A 53 33.20 28.85 37.01
C GLN A 53 32.60 30.01 36.22
N THR A 54 32.93 30.11 34.93
CA THR A 54 32.06 30.75 33.94
C THR A 54 30.71 30.01 33.97
N PRO A 55 29.54 30.68 33.83
CA PRO A 55 28.33 29.96 33.44
C PRO A 55 28.61 29.14 32.17
N PRO A 56 27.88 28.04 31.90
CA PRO A 56 27.96 27.38 30.61
C PRO A 56 27.71 28.45 29.54
N ALA A 57 28.69 28.68 28.67
CA ALA A 57 28.53 29.63 27.59
C ALA A 57 27.27 29.23 26.83
N PRO A 58 26.36 30.17 26.51
CA PRO A 58 25.22 29.84 25.67
C PRO A 58 25.78 29.18 24.40
N LEU A 59 25.21 28.04 23.99
CA LEU A 59 25.59 27.40 22.74
C LEU A 59 25.62 28.50 21.67
N ASP A 60 26.75 28.67 21.01
CA ASP A 60 26.81 29.54 19.84
C ASP A 60 25.91 28.87 18.79
N LEU A 61 24.69 29.40 18.64
CA LEU A 61 23.63 28.84 17.80
C LEU A 61 23.91 29.01 16.30
N GLY A 62 25.18 29.25 15.97
CA GLY A 62 25.77 29.23 14.65
C GLY A 62 25.26 30.32 13.70
N PRO A 63 25.89 30.42 12.52
CA PRO A 63 25.21 30.95 11.35
C PRO A 63 23.96 30.10 11.03
N PRO A 64 22.83 30.70 10.64
CA PRO A 64 21.61 29.97 10.30
C PRO A 64 21.84 28.89 9.23
N GLY A 65 21.31 27.68 9.47
CA GLY A 65 21.40 26.55 8.54
C GLY A 65 22.56 25.58 8.80
N TYR A 66 23.29 25.71 9.91
CA TYR A 66 24.19 24.65 10.37
C TYR A 66 23.43 23.49 11.05
N HIS A 67 23.92 22.27 10.88
CA HIS A 67 23.38 21.03 11.43
C HIS A 67 24.35 20.33 12.40
N ALA A 68 25.65 20.57 12.25
CA ALA A 68 26.69 20.01 13.10
C ALA A 68 27.93 20.91 13.15
N THR A 69 28.87 20.56 14.02
CA THR A 69 30.24 21.09 14.01
C THR A 69 31.28 19.97 13.99
N ILE A 70 32.48 20.29 13.49
CA ILE A 70 33.68 19.48 13.65
C ILE A 70 34.84 20.37 14.06
N LYS A 71 35.69 19.88 14.97
CA LYS A 71 36.96 20.55 15.34
C LYS A 71 38.10 20.07 14.45
N LEU A 72 38.71 20.99 13.73
CA LEU A 72 39.96 20.77 13.00
C LEU A 72 41.15 21.31 13.82
N PHE A 73 42.31 20.68 13.65
CA PHE A 73 43.54 21.03 14.37
C PHE A 73 43.40 21.04 15.91
N GLU A 74 42.60 20.12 16.48
CA GLU A 74 42.37 19.96 17.93
C GLU A 74 43.70 19.98 18.71
N ARG A 75 43.79 20.79 19.76
CA ARG A 75 44.98 20.95 20.64
C ARG A 75 46.21 21.58 19.98
N THR A 76 46.03 22.29 18.87
CA THR A 76 47.07 23.16 18.27
C THR A 76 46.72 24.64 18.45
N PRO A 77 47.65 25.59 18.22
CA PRO A 77 47.35 27.02 18.17
C PRO A 77 46.33 27.43 17.10
N ASN A 78 46.01 26.53 16.15
CA ASN A 78 45.11 26.76 15.02
C ASN A 78 43.77 26.02 15.18
N GLU A 79 43.42 25.52 16.38
CA GLU A 79 42.17 24.81 16.61
C GLU A 79 40.96 25.62 16.12
N THR A 80 40.26 25.07 15.13
CA THR A 80 39.20 25.75 14.39
C THR A 80 37.94 24.89 14.41
N THR A 81 36.82 25.45 14.86
CA THR A 81 35.52 24.78 14.78
C THR A 81 34.86 25.15 13.45
N VAL A 82 34.59 24.16 12.61
CA VAL A 82 33.91 24.34 11.33
C VAL A 82 32.41 24.09 11.51
N TYR A 83 31.60 25.08 11.13
CA TYR A 83 30.15 24.98 11.11
C TYR A 83 29.68 24.28 9.81
N LEU A 84 29.01 23.14 9.98
CA LEU A 84 28.62 22.24 8.90
C LEU A 84 27.13 22.41 8.61
N GLY A 85 26.79 22.82 7.39
CA GLY A 85 25.42 22.94 6.88
C GLY A 85 24.87 21.61 6.33
N PRO A 86 24.05 21.65 5.26
CA PRO A 86 23.56 20.45 4.60
C PRO A 86 24.68 19.57 4.04
N TRP A 87 24.45 18.26 4.01
CA TRP A 87 25.37 17.28 3.43
C TRP A 87 24.79 16.56 2.22
N GLU A 88 25.69 16.08 1.37
CA GLU A 88 25.41 15.14 0.28
C GLU A 88 26.43 13.99 0.31
N ILE A 89 26.09 12.83 -0.24
CA ILE A 89 27.01 11.69 -0.34
C ILE A 89 27.34 11.44 -1.81
N VAL A 90 28.61 11.61 -2.17
CA VAL A 90 29.09 11.76 -3.54
C VAL A 90 30.10 10.67 -3.91
N GLY A 91 29.97 10.13 -5.12
CA GLY A 91 30.91 9.17 -5.68
C GLY A 91 30.66 7.72 -5.25
N ALA A 92 31.04 6.78 -6.12
CA ALA A 92 30.90 5.34 -5.89
C ALA A 92 32.18 4.67 -5.34
N ALA A 93 33.36 5.24 -5.62
CA ALA A 93 34.65 4.83 -5.08
C ALA A 93 35.70 5.94 -5.29
N PRO A 94 36.35 6.49 -4.25
CA PRO A 94 35.94 6.42 -2.84
C PRO A 94 34.67 7.27 -2.61
N ARG A 95 33.69 6.69 -1.92
CA ARG A 95 32.48 7.35 -1.46
C ARG A 95 32.84 8.41 -0.41
N ARG A 96 32.37 9.64 -0.60
CA ARG A 96 32.63 10.76 0.33
C ARG A 96 31.35 11.46 0.77
N LEU A 97 31.31 11.85 2.03
CA LEU A 97 30.32 12.73 2.61
C LEU A 97 30.81 14.17 2.43
N GLN A 98 30.07 15.00 1.70
CA GLN A 98 30.44 16.38 1.42
C GLN A 98 29.47 17.32 2.13
N TRP A 99 30.00 18.16 3.02
CA TRP A 99 29.25 19.15 3.77
C TRP A 99 29.41 20.53 3.11
N GLN A 100 28.30 21.19 2.82
CA GLN A 100 28.29 22.62 2.54
C GLN A 100 28.53 23.35 3.87
N CYS A 101 29.65 24.07 4.01
CA CYS A 101 29.96 24.75 5.28
C CYS A 101 29.26 26.12 5.33
N SER A 102 28.97 26.60 6.54
CA SER A 102 27.97 27.65 6.73
C SER A 102 28.40 29.05 6.25
N TYR A 103 29.68 29.28 5.98
CA TYR A 103 30.14 30.48 5.27
C TYR A 103 30.18 30.18 3.76
N ALA A 104 29.49 31.00 2.97
CA ALA A 104 29.25 30.70 1.56
C ALA A 104 30.55 30.51 0.74
N GLY A 105 30.69 29.36 0.07
CA GLY A 105 31.89 28.99 -0.69
C GLY A 105 32.94 28.23 0.12
N GLU A 106 32.58 27.68 1.27
CA GLU A 106 33.39 26.73 2.05
C GLU A 106 32.76 25.33 2.02
N VAL A 107 33.57 24.28 1.89
CA VAL A 107 33.14 22.88 1.73
C VAL A 107 34.06 21.95 2.52
N LEU A 108 33.48 20.94 3.18
CA LEU A 108 34.24 19.91 3.91
C LEU A 108 33.93 18.52 3.34
N GLU A 109 34.93 17.86 2.77
CA GLU A 109 34.86 16.50 2.26
C GLU A 109 35.38 15.50 3.30
N HIS A 110 34.54 14.52 3.66
CA HIS A 110 34.88 13.40 4.53
C HIS A 110 34.89 12.10 3.72
N TYR A 111 36.08 11.50 3.58
CA TYR A 111 36.23 10.24 2.86
C TYR A 111 35.85 9.06 3.76
N LEU A 112 34.95 8.20 3.28
CA LEU A 112 34.48 7.03 4.01
C LEU A 112 35.44 5.84 3.78
N PRO A 113 35.61 4.94 4.78
CA PRO A 113 36.62 3.88 4.76
C PRO A 113 36.21 2.65 3.95
N SER A 114 34.94 2.56 3.53
CA SER A 114 34.41 1.56 2.62
C SER A 114 33.28 2.15 1.79
N ASP A 115 33.20 1.75 0.54
CA ASP A 115 32.10 2.13 -0.36
C ASP A 115 30.82 1.33 -0.05
N ASN A 116 30.93 0.18 0.63
CA ASN A 116 29.81 -0.66 1.06
C ASN A 116 29.09 -0.05 2.28
N PRO A 117 27.81 0.40 2.17
CA PRO A 117 27.08 1.00 3.30
C PRO A 117 26.95 0.07 4.51
N ASN A 118 26.98 -1.25 4.29
CA ASN A 118 26.84 -2.28 5.32
C ASN A 118 28.11 -2.46 6.19
N GLU A 119 29.22 -1.84 5.82
CA GLU A 119 30.49 -1.87 6.57
C GLU A 119 30.73 -0.60 7.40
N LEU A 120 29.89 0.42 7.22
CA LEU A 120 30.04 1.72 7.86
C LEU A 120 29.26 1.76 9.18
N PHE A 121 29.98 1.78 10.30
CA PHE A 121 29.39 1.81 11.64
C PHE A 121 29.87 3.02 12.45
N PRO A 122 29.36 4.24 12.15
CA PRO A 122 29.52 5.38 13.06
C PRO A 122 29.03 5.03 14.47
N ALA A 123 29.78 5.47 15.48
CA ALA A 123 29.51 5.20 16.88
C ALA A 123 28.99 6.45 17.59
N THR A 124 28.06 6.28 18.52
CA THR A 124 27.64 7.32 19.47
C THR A 124 28.16 7.00 20.86
N LEU A 125 28.17 7.97 21.79
CA LEU A 125 28.75 7.80 23.13
C LEU A 125 28.11 6.67 23.95
N HIS A 126 26.85 6.31 23.64
CA HIS A 126 26.14 5.13 24.19
C HIS A 126 26.88 3.80 24.01
N ALA A 127 27.78 3.68 23.03
CA ALA A 127 28.54 2.44 22.79
C ALA A 127 29.43 1.99 23.96
N GLN A 128 29.73 2.86 24.94
CA GLN A 128 30.69 2.55 26.02
C GLN A 128 30.07 2.51 27.44
N HIS A 129 29.09 1.62 27.64
CA HIS A 129 28.81 0.94 28.91
C HIS A 129 28.82 1.81 30.18
N ARG A 130 27.98 2.84 30.21
CA ARG A 130 27.68 3.64 31.41
C ARG A 130 26.18 3.85 31.58
N ARG A 131 25.72 3.85 32.83
CA ARG A 131 24.37 4.31 33.18
C ARG A 131 24.41 5.83 33.30
N PHE A 132 23.56 6.53 32.56
CA PHE A 132 23.37 7.98 32.60
C PHE A 132 21.89 8.32 32.84
N GLY A 133 21.61 9.56 33.25
CA GLY A 133 20.28 10.01 33.64
C GLY A 133 19.31 10.19 32.48
N ASP A 134 19.74 10.88 31.42
CA ASP A 134 18.97 11.05 30.19
C ASP A 134 19.67 10.34 29.00
N PRO A 135 19.02 9.36 28.35
CA PRO A 135 19.53 8.72 27.14
C PRO A 135 19.42 9.52 25.84
N ARG A 136 18.71 10.66 25.75
CA ARG A 136 18.61 11.46 24.51
C ARG A 136 19.91 12.21 24.21
N GLU A 137 20.48 12.91 25.19
CA GLU A 137 21.60 13.85 24.99
C GLU A 137 22.85 13.22 24.33
N MET A 138 23.09 11.91 24.52
CA MET A 138 24.31 11.24 24.07
C MET A 138 24.29 10.71 22.63
N GLU A 139 23.21 10.91 21.87
CA GLU A 139 23.19 10.65 20.41
C GLU A 139 23.63 11.88 19.58
N LEU A 140 23.76 13.07 20.20
CA LEU A 140 24.27 14.29 19.55
C LEU A 140 25.72 14.15 19.05
N TYR A 141 26.49 13.22 19.63
CA TYR A 141 27.89 13.01 19.34
C TYR A 141 28.09 11.76 18.47
N LEU A 142 28.55 11.96 17.24
CA LEU A 142 28.85 10.91 16.27
C LEU A 142 30.36 10.83 16.02
N THR A 143 30.95 9.67 16.28
CA THR A 143 32.39 9.44 16.18
C THR A 143 32.72 8.22 15.32
N PHE A 144 33.90 8.23 14.70
CA PHE A 144 34.45 7.06 14.02
C PHE A 144 35.60 6.47 14.83
N LEU A 145 35.68 5.13 14.89
CA LEU A 145 36.64 4.41 15.75
C LEU A 145 38.08 4.44 15.21
N GLU A 146 38.25 4.83 13.95
CA GLU A 146 39.52 4.92 13.24
C GLU A 146 39.61 6.34 12.61
N PRO A 147 40.79 6.96 12.46
CA PRO A 147 40.92 8.27 11.82
C PRO A 147 40.55 8.21 10.34
N HIS A 148 39.74 9.16 9.87
CA HIS A 148 39.34 9.27 8.46
C HIS A 148 39.94 10.54 7.85
N ARG A 149 40.09 10.56 6.52
CA ARG A 149 40.56 11.74 5.79
C ARG A 149 39.47 12.80 5.72
N ILE A 150 39.79 14.02 6.17
CA ILE A 150 38.97 15.22 6.06
C ILE A 150 39.72 16.23 5.20
N ARG A 151 39.07 16.76 4.15
CA ARG A 151 39.52 17.97 3.44
C ARG A 151 38.59 19.13 3.76
N TYR A 152 39.15 20.27 4.12
CA TYR A 152 38.44 21.54 4.23
C TYR A 152 38.91 22.51 3.16
N ILE A 153 37.97 23.05 2.38
CA ILE A 153 38.19 23.95 1.25
C ILE A 153 37.47 25.26 1.54
N THR A 154 38.16 26.37 1.33
CA THR A 154 37.59 27.72 1.42
C THR A 154 37.75 28.45 0.08
N ARG A 155 37.20 29.66 -0.03
CA ARG A 155 37.40 30.54 -1.20
C ARG A 155 38.88 30.80 -1.54
N ASN A 156 39.77 30.67 -0.55
CA ASN A 156 41.21 30.91 -0.70
C ASN A 156 42.01 29.63 -1.02
N GLY A 157 41.35 28.47 -1.14
CA GLY A 157 41.95 27.16 -1.40
C GLY A 157 41.76 26.15 -0.26
N ILE A 158 42.52 25.06 -0.33
CA ILE A 158 42.50 23.99 0.69
C ILE A 158 43.17 24.50 1.96
N VAL A 159 42.48 24.38 3.09
CA VAL A 159 42.94 24.79 4.43
C VAL A 159 43.34 23.59 5.29
N HIS A 160 42.71 22.43 5.07
CA HIS A 160 43.03 21.17 5.75
C HIS A 160 42.86 20.00 4.76
N ASP A 161 43.73 18.98 4.80
CA ASP A 161 43.58 17.73 4.01
C ASP A 161 44.39 16.60 4.68
N GLU A 162 43.94 16.16 5.87
CA GLU A 162 44.66 15.20 6.72
C GLU A 162 43.74 14.08 7.25
N PHE A 163 44.33 13.05 7.87
CA PHE A 163 43.58 12.02 8.59
C PHE A 163 43.40 12.42 10.06
N VAL A 164 42.15 12.62 10.48
CA VAL A 164 41.80 13.08 11.83
C VAL A 164 40.78 12.15 12.50
N GLU A 165 40.73 12.18 13.83
CA GLU A 165 39.69 11.49 14.60
C GLU A 165 38.35 12.22 14.42
N VAL A 166 37.52 11.73 13.50
CA VAL A 166 36.27 12.40 13.14
C VAL A 166 35.26 12.29 14.27
N LYS A 167 34.94 13.45 14.86
CA LYS A 167 33.86 13.65 15.83
C LYS A 167 32.96 14.78 15.31
N TYR A 168 31.68 14.49 15.10
CA TYR A 168 30.65 15.47 14.81
C TYR A 168 29.82 15.72 16.08
N GLU A 169 29.62 16.98 16.41
CA GLU A 169 28.68 17.44 17.45
C GLU A 169 27.49 18.08 16.75
N PHE A 170 26.34 17.40 16.77
CA PHE A 170 25.12 17.82 16.08
C PHE A 170 24.30 18.81 16.91
N THR A 171 23.54 19.67 16.22
CA THR A 171 22.54 20.55 16.84
C THR A 171 21.27 19.81 17.27
N THR A 172 21.03 18.63 16.69
CA THR A 172 19.82 17.80 16.90
C THR A 172 20.17 16.32 16.89
N ILE A 173 19.42 15.52 17.65
CA ILE A 173 19.57 14.05 17.68
C ILE A 173 19.15 13.48 16.32
N GLU A 174 18.12 14.09 15.75
CA GLU A 174 17.53 13.80 14.45
C GLU A 174 18.55 13.98 13.32
N GLY A 175 19.37 15.04 13.35
CA GLY A 175 20.46 15.24 12.40
C GLY A 175 21.53 14.14 12.48
N SER A 176 21.93 13.74 13.70
CA SER A 176 22.87 12.64 13.93
C SER A 176 22.32 11.31 13.40
N ILE A 177 21.05 11.01 13.67
CA ILE A 177 20.36 9.81 13.18
C ILE A 177 20.24 9.82 11.66
N GLN A 178 19.88 10.96 11.05
CA GLN A 178 19.78 11.09 9.60
C GLN A 178 21.13 10.84 8.93
N LEU A 179 22.24 11.40 9.45
CA LEU A 179 23.56 11.13 8.89
C LEU A 179 23.96 9.65 9.02
N GLN A 180 23.74 9.03 10.20
CA GLN A 180 23.97 7.59 10.37
C GLN A 180 23.16 6.78 9.33
N SER A 181 21.94 7.22 9.03
CA SER A 181 21.01 6.57 8.11
C SER A 181 21.42 6.72 6.64
N ASP A 182 21.88 7.90 6.24
CA ASP A 182 22.36 8.18 4.88
C ASP A 182 23.68 7.46 4.58
N ILE A 183 24.63 7.50 5.52
CA ILE A 183 25.90 6.76 5.42
C ILE A 183 25.63 5.25 5.27
N ARG A 184 24.64 4.70 5.98
CA ARG A 184 24.32 3.26 5.96
C ARG A 184 23.24 2.86 4.96
N THR A 185 22.68 3.80 4.19
CA THR A 185 21.52 3.59 3.30
C THR A 185 20.35 2.85 3.95
N ARG A 186 20.09 3.16 5.22
CA ARG A 186 19.18 2.42 6.11
C ARG A 186 18.55 3.38 7.09
N ASP A 187 17.24 3.30 7.29
CA ASP A 187 16.56 4.11 8.30
C ASP A 187 16.78 3.47 9.67
N LEU A 188 17.16 4.27 10.66
CA LEU A 188 17.04 3.84 12.05
C LEU A 188 15.54 3.67 12.34
N VAL A 189 15.11 2.43 12.58
CA VAL A 189 13.80 2.22 13.20
C VAL A 189 13.92 2.64 14.67
N ASP A 190 14.98 2.19 15.36
CA ASP A 190 14.99 2.27 16.83
C ASP A 190 16.28 1.85 17.57
N TRP A 191 16.29 1.96 18.92
CA TRP A 191 17.22 1.29 19.82
C TRP A 191 16.59 0.66 21.10
N PHE A 192 17.22 -0.41 21.60
CA PHE A 192 16.77 -1.17 22.77
C PHE A 192 17.90 -1.50 23.73
N ASP A 193 17.67 -1.30 25.02
CA ASP A 193 18.55 -1.81 26.08
C ASP A 193 18.10 -3.25 26.43
N ALA A 194 18.94 -4.25 26.14
CA ALA A 194 18.57 -5.67 26.23
C ALA A 194 19.58 -6.53 27.03
N ASP A 195 19.06 -7.47 27.81
CA ASP A 195 19.82 -8.48 28.56
C ASP A 195 20.27 -9.63 27.66
N VAL A 196 21.38 -9.42 26.92
CA VAL A 196 21.94 -10.44 26.02
C VAL A 196 22.51 -11.61 26.82
N VAL A 197 21.88 -12.79 26.70
CA VAL A 197 22.34 -14.06 27.27
C VAL A 197 22.90 -14.95 26.16
N TRP A 198 24.09 -15.51 26.35
CA TRP A 198 24.70 -16.46 25.42
C TRP A 198 24.98 -17.81 26.09
N SER A 199 24.88 -18.91 25.34
CA SER A 199 25.29 -20.25 25.77
C SER A 199 26.50 -20.73 24.98
N ASP A 200 27.45 -21.40 25.64
CA ASP A 200 28.39 -22.25 24.89
C ASP A 200 27.70 -23.54 24.40
N THR A 201 28.43 -24.33 23.62
CA THR A 201 27.90 -25.53 22.97
C THR A 201 27.34 -26.59 23.92
N HIS A 202 27.75 -26.62 25.20
CA HIS A 202 27.52 -27.71 26.17
C HIS A 202 26.23 -27.62 27.00
N ARG A 203 25.22 -26.85 26.56
CA ARG A 203 23.82 -26.91 27.07
C ARG A 203 23.65 -26.69 28.59
N ARG A 204 24.42 -25.80 29.23
CA ARG A 204 24.22 -25.44 30.66
C ARG A 204 23.28 -24.24 30.84
N THR A 205 21.98 -24.51 30.67
CA THR A 205 20.85 -23.67 31.13
C THR A 205 19.90 -24.56 31.93
N ASP A 206 19.56 -24.19 33.17
CA ASP A 206 18.53 -24.90 33.93
C ASP A 206 17.11 -24.52 33.51
N SER A 207 16.11 -25.22 34.04
CA SER A 207 14.69 -25.03 33.72
C SER A 207 14.09 -23.70 34.23
N TYR A 208 14.88 -22.86 34.91
CA TYR A 208 14.51 -21.50 35.31
C TYR A 208 15.37 -20.41 34.65
N GLY A 209 16.28 -20.78 33.73
CA GLY A 209 16.95 -19.86 32.82
C GLY A 209 18.16 -19.09 33.40
N ASN A 210 18.61 -19.42 34.61
CA ASN A 210 19.72 -18.68 35.25
C ASN A 210 21.09 -19.09 34.71
N VAL A 211 21.56 -18.41 33.66
CA VAL A 211 22.92 -18.56 33.14
C VAL A 211 23.92 -17.89 34.08
N ARG A 212 24.84 -18.67 34.66
CA ARG A 212 26.01 -18.15 35.39
C ARG A 212 27.06 -17.58 34.41
N GLY A 213 26.80 -16.41 33.85
CA GLY A 213 27.80 -15.67 33.07
C GLY A 213 27.26 -14.44 32.35
N LEU A 214 27.65 -13.25 32.84
CA LEU A 214 27.63 -11.98 32.11
C LEU A 214 26.30 -11.58 31.45
N GLY A 215 25.27 -11.33 32.27
CA GLY A 215 24.19 -10.42 31.88
C GLY A 215 24.72 -8.99 31.74
N THR A 216 25.19 -8.63 30.54
CA THR A 216 25.51 -7.24 30.18
C THR A 216 24.38 -6.66 29.35
N ILE A 217 23.67 -5.67 29.90
CA ILE A 217 22.75 -4.82 29.15
C ILE A 217 23.52 -4.21 27.97
N GLN A 218 23.12 -4.51 26.74
CA GLN A 218 23.66 -3.88 25.53
C GLN A 218 22.59 -3.06 24.85
N ARG A 219 22.96 -1.89 24.33
CA ARG A 219 22.09 -1.13 23.42
C ARG A 219 22.21 -1.72 22.01
N ILE A 220 21.09 -2.25 21.52
CA ILE A 220 20.92 -2.76 20.15
C ILE A 220 20.29 -1.61 19.34
N LYS A 221 20.78 -1.32 18.13
CA LYS A 221 20.06 -0.44 17.18
C LYS A 221 19.37 -1.28 16.09
N LEU A 222 18.08 -1.07 15.86
CA LEU A 222 17.29 -1.71 14.80
C LEU A 222 17.21 -0.79 13.60
N TRP A 223 17.58 -1.32 12.44
CA TRP A 223 17.61 -0.60 11.17
C TRP A 223 16.69 -1.28 10.16
N ARG A 224 16.06 -0.49 9.30
CA ARG A 224 15.35 -0.96 8.10
C ARG A 224 16.16 -0.54 6.89
N ASP A 225 16.34 -1.47 5.95
CA ASP A 225 16.99 -1.17 4.68
C ASP A 225 16.16 -0.20 3.82
N ARG A 226 16.79 0.78 3.16
CA ARG A 226 16.03 1.73 2.30
C ARG A 226 15.62 1.13 0.96
N TYR A 227 16.24 0.02 0.55
CA TYR A 227 16.03 -0.58 -0.77
C TYR A 227 15.44 -2.00 -0.69
N SER A 228 15.12 -2.48 0.51
CA SER A 228 14.50 -3.80 0.73
C SER A 228 13.70 -3.81 2.04
N THR A 229 12.83 -4.80 2.23
CA THR A 229 12.02 -4.96 3.46
C THR A 229 12.82 -5.52 4.65
N PHE A 230 14.14 -5.70 4.50
CA PHE A 230 14.97 -6.37 5.48
C PHE A 230 15.27 -5.48 6.70
N HIS A 231 15.10 -6.08 7.87
CA HIS A 231 15.34 -5.46 9.17
C HIS A 231 16.60 -6.03 9.82
N TYR A 232 17.43 -5.17 10.42
CA TYR A 232 18.78 -5.49 10.86
C TYR A 232 19.04 -5.04 12.30
N LEU A 233 19.46 -5.97 13.16
CA LEU A 233 19.86 -5.70 14.54
C LEU A 233 21.37 -5.47 14.63
N THR A 234 21.78 -4.26 14.97
CA THR A 234 23.18 -3.84 15.18
C THR A 234 23.54 -3.91 16.67
N PHE A 235 24.56 -4.70 17.03
CA PHE A 235 25.05 -4.91 18.40
C PHE A 235 26.48 -4.39 18.55
N TYR A 236 26.82 -3.81 19.71
CA TYR A 236 28.20 -3.48 20.04
C TYR A 236 28.89 -4.61 20.83
N ALA A 237 29.81 -5.33 20.18
CA ALA A 237 30.58 -6.38 20.83
C ALA A 237 31.73 -5.77 21.66
N ASN A 238 31.39 -5.24 22.85
CA ASN A 238 32.29 -4.64 23.86
C ASN A 238 33.69 -5.24 23.89
N HIS A 239 33.74 -6.57 23.95
CA HIS A 239 34.95 -7.35 24.11
C HIS A 239 35.98 -7.09 22.99
N ARG A 240 35.53 -6.85 21.74
CA ARG A 240 36.39 -6.49 20.60
C ARG A 240 36.22 -5.04 20.11
N ARG A 241 35.42 -4.22 20.82
CA ARG A 241 35.03 -2.86 20.39
C ARG A 241 34.48 -2.76 18.95
N ARG A 242 33.90 -3.85 18.44
CA ARG A 242 33.38 -3.93 17.06
C ARG A 242 31.87 -4.03 17.04
N TRP A 243 31.25 -3.32 16.12
CA TRP A 243 29.87 -3.54 15.76
C TRP A 243 29.72 -4.88 15.02
N LYS A 244 28.60 -5.56 15.22
CA LYS A 244 28.16 -6.67 14.36
C LYS A 244 26.65 -6.58 14.15
N GLU A 245 26.24 -6.90 12.93
CA GLU A 245 24.86 -6.86 12.50
C GLU A 245 24.32 -8.27 12.22
N TYR A 246 23.00 -8.45 12.38
CA TYR A 246 22.26 -9.67 12.08
C TYR A 246 20.94 -9.31 11.41
N LEU A 247 20.51 -10.11 10.42
CA LEU A 247 19.19 -9.99 9.80
C LEU A 247 18.12 -10.49 10.76
N LEU A 248 16.96 -9.83 10.84
CA LEU A 248 15.87 -10.25 11.74
C LEU A 248 15.25 -11.60 11.30
N ASP A 249 15.21 -11.87 10.00
CA ASP A 249 14.77 -13.14 9.42
C ASP A 249 15.69 -14.35 9.72
N ASP A 250 16.86 -14.14 10.33
CA ASP A 250 17.68 -15.24 10.85
C ASP A 250 17.14 -15.78 12.22
N PHE A 251 16.04 -15.21 12.75
CA PHE A 251 15.41 -15.60 14.02
C PHE A 251 13.91 -15.92 13.91
N ASP A 252 13.42 -16.77 14.82
CA ASP A 252 12.00 -17.04 15.13
C ASP A 252 11.59 -16.34 16.42
N THR A 253 10.37 -15.80 16.48
CA THR A 253 9.83 -15.07 17.65
C THR A 253 9.07 -15.97 18.61
N GLU A 254 9.24 -15.74 19.91
CA GLU A 254 8.41 -16.31 20.97
C GLU A 254 8.08 -15.23 22.02
N LEU A 255 6.79 -14.89 22.16
CA LEU A 255 6.33 -13.92 23.17
C LEU A 255 6.24 -14.60 24.54
N ARG A 256 6.87 -14.04 25.57
CA ARG A 256 6.90 -14.61 26.92
C ARG A 256 6.40 -13.60 27.95
N GLN A 257 5.50 -14.06 28.83
CA GLN A 257 4.90 -13.30 29.95
C GLN A 257 4.18 -12.01 29.50
N ARG A 258 2.86 -12.12 29.34
CA ARG A 258 1.96 -11.05 28.93
C ARG A 258 1.53 -10.21 30.15
N ASP A 259 2.50 -9.58 30.79
CA ASP A 259 2.34 -8.71 31.97
C ASP A 259 2.61 -7.26 31.56
N ASP A 260 1.65 -6.36 31.79
CA ASP A 260 1.58 -5.03 31.16
C ASP A 260 2.73 -4.09 31.55
N GLN A 261 3.44 -4.37 32.66
CA GLN A 261 4.61 -3.57 33.05
C GLN A 261 5.93 -4.05 32.42
N ARG A 262 6.01 -5.30 31.93
CA ARG A 262 7.24 -5.92 31.39
C ARG A 262 6.94 -7.02 30.35
N ARG A 263 6.49 -6.65 29.16
CA ARG A 263 6.44 -7.62 28.03
C ARG A 263 7.87 -8.07 27.67
N ARG A 264 8.07 -9.37 27.46
CA ARG A 264 9.37 -9.95 27.06
C ARG A 264 9.25 -10.67 25.71
N VAL A 265 10.18 -10.38 24.80
CA VAL A 265 10.29 -11.06 23.50
C VAL A 265 11.53 -11.94 23.52
N GLN A 266 11.41 -13.19 23.09
CA GLN A 266 12.54 -14.09 22.87
C GLN A 266 12.72 -14.32 21.36
N LEU A 267 13.92 -14.07 20.86
CA LEU A 267 14.31 -14.37 19.48
C LEU A 267 15.17 -15.64 19.47
N ASN A 268 14.69 -16.72 18.86
CA ASN A 268 15.37 -18.02 18.77
C ASN A 268 16.06 -18.15 17.40
N ALA A 269 17.30 -18.62 17.30
CA ALA A 269 18.01 -18.65 16.02
C ALA A 269 17.49 -19.77 15.08
N ARG A 270 17.14 -19.41 13.83
CA ARG A 270 16.63 -20.34 12.81
C ARG A 270 17.71 -21.35 12.41
N GLY A 271 17.50 -22.61 12.79
CA GLY A 271 18.41 -23.72 12.50
C GLY A 271 18.66 -24.67 13.67
N ALA A 272 18.35 -24.26 14.91
CA ALA A 272 18.49 -25.09 16.11
C ALA A 272 17.38 -26.17 16.24
N ARG A 273 17.33 -27.14 15.31
CA ARG A 273 16.32 -28.21 15.31
C ARG A 273 16.31 -29.02 16.62
N ARG A 274 15.10 -29.35 17.09
CA ARG A 274 14.87 -30.31 18.18
C ARG A 274 15.53 -31.66 17.86
N GLY A 275 16.37 -32.17 18.75
CA GLY A 275 16.93 -33.51 18.64
C GLY A 275 16.10 -34.54 19.40
N SER A 276 15.23 -35.29 18.71
CA SER A 276 14.65 -36.56 19.19
C SER A 276 13.88 -37.34 18.10
N ALA A 277 14.49 -37.57 16.93
CA ALA A 277 14.08 -38.61 15.95
C ALA A 277 15.24 -38.88 14.96
N SER A 278 15.38 -40.13 14.49
CA SER A 278 16.47 -40.56 13.60
C SER A 278 16.17 -40.37 12.11
N GLU A 279 17.22 -40.19 11.31
CA GLU A 279 17.15 -40.08 9.85
C GLU A 279 17.01 -41.45 9.15
N SER A 280 16.41 -41.45 7.95
CA SER A 280 16.76 -42.39 6.87
C SER A 280 16.31 -41.85 5.50
N ASN A 281 17.29 -41.46 4.66
CA ASN A 281 17.35 -41.42 3.18
C ASN A 281 16.04 -41.31 2.35
N ALA A 282 15.90 -40.50 1.29
CA ALA A 282 16.73 -39.48 0.60
C ALA A 282 15.72 -38.58 -0.21
N ASN A 283 16.05 -37.48 -0.90
CA ASN A 283 17.25 -37.12 -1.67
C ASN A 283 17.36 -35.58 -1.84
N GLN A 284 18.44 -35.08 -2.44
CA GLN A 284 18.85 -33.65 -2.34
C GLN A 284 18.21 -32.69 -3.37
N SER A 285 17.80 -31.50 -2.90
CA SER A 285 18.01 -30.21 -3.59
C SER A 285 18.08 -29.05 -2.59
N HIS A 286 18.73 -27.95 -2.98
CA HIS A 286 19.33 -26.92 -2.10
C HIS A 286 18.52 -26.39 -0.90
N GLY A 287 18.86 -26.85 0.31
CA GLY A 287 18.64 -26.15 1.57
C GLY A 287 19.97 -25.92 2.30
N ARG A 288 20.34 -24.66 2.58
CA ARG A 288 21.60 -24.30 3.25
C ARG A 288 21.37 -24.25 4.77
N GLU A 289 21.90 -25.20 5.54
CA GLU A 289 21.95 -25.08 7.02
C GLU A 289 22.81 -23.87 7.42
N ARG A 290 22.17 -22.76 7.78
CA ARG A 290 22.87 -21.57 8.31
C ARG A 290 23.21 -21.77 9.79
N ARG A 291 24.40 -22.28 10.08
CA ARG A 291 24.98 -22.19 11.43
C ARG A 291 25.67 -20.85 11.60
N PHE A 292 25.27 -20.09 12.61
CA PHE A 292 25.84 -18.77 12.89
C PHE A 292 27.28 -18.89 13.39
N SER A 293 28.21 -18.28 12.66
CA SER A 293 29.64 -18.28 12.96
C SER A 293 30.14 -16.89 13.34
N ALA A 294 31.20 -16.83 14.15
CA ALA A 294 31.81 -15.58 14.60
C ALA A 294 33.30 -15.80 14.89
N THR A 295 34.16 -15.41 13.96
CA THR A 295 35.61 -15.61 14.03
C THR A 295 36.26 -14.80 15.16
N SER A 296 37.02 -15.49 16.04
CA SER A 296 38.29 -15.05 16.68
C SER A 296 38.38 -13.69 17.42
N ILE A 297 38.82 -13.55 18.67
CA ILE A 297 39.34 -14.44 19.73
C ILE A 297 39.00 -13.77 21.09
N PHE A 298 38.84 -14.52 22.19
CA PHE A 298 39.04 -14.00 23.56
C PHE A 298 39.88 -14.99 24.39
N ARG A 299 40.78 -14.49 25.26
CA ARG A 299 41.48 -15.30 26.29
C ARG A 299 40.79 -15.09 27.64
N SER A 300 40.50 -16.15 28.38
CA SER A 300 40.05 -16.03 29.76
C SER A 300 41.22 -15.71 30.71
N ARG A 301 40.95 -14.88 31.72
CA ARG A 301 41.76 -14.79 32.94
C ARG A 301 40.99 -15.47 34.06
N HIS A 302 41.37 -16.69 34.41
CA HIS A 302 40.99 -17.28 35.70
C HIS A 302 42.19 -17.25 36.64
N SER A 303 41.97 -16.74 37.85
CA SER A 303 42.86 -16.88 38.99
C SER A 303 42.18 -17.78 40.01
N SER A 304 42.81 -18.90 40.37
CA SER A 304 42.74 -19.48 41.71
C SER A 304 43.93 -20.43 41.91
N SER A 305 44.42 -20.51 43.14
CA SER A 305 45.55 -21.34 43.54
C SER A 305 45.13 -22.73 44.03
N SER A 306 45.92 -23.77 43.71
CA SER A 306 46.58 -24.57 44.76
C SER A 306 47.54 -25.65 44.20
N THR A 307 48.82 -25.47 44.49
CA THR A 307 49.79 -26.48 44.99
C THR A 307 49.80 -27.91 44.42
N SER A 308 50.80 -28.24 43.58
CA SER A 308 51.91 -29.18 43.91
C SER A 308 52.68 -29.66 42.66
N GLY A 309 53.94 -30.09 42.84
CA GLY A 309 54.76 -30.75 41.80
C GLY A 309 55.66 -29.81 40.97
N ASN A 310 56.94 -30.17 40.83
CA ASN A 310 57.99 -29.43 40.10
C ASN A 310 59.05 -30.47 39.60
N PRO A 311 60.01 -30.13 38.71
CA PRO A 311 59.85 -29.93 37.27
C PRO A 311 60.70 -30.91 36.41
N ALA A 312 60.45 -30.98 35.10
CA ALA A 312 61.38 -31.62 34.15
C ALA A 312 61.35 -31.01 32.71
N SER A 313 62.55 -30.59 32.26
CA SER A 313 63.12 -30.63 30.90
C SER A 313 62.36 -30.14 29.61
N SER A 314 63.04 -29.23 28.91
CA SER A 314 63.32 -29.21 27.45
C SER A 314 62.22 -28.97 26.40
N SER A 315 62.17 -27.72 25.92
CA SER A 315 62.30 -27.29 24.51
C SER A 315 61.72 -28.15 23.36
N SER A 316 60.83 -27.57 22.54
CA SER A 316 61.16 -27.11 21.17
C SER A 316 59.92 -26.59 20.40
N SER A 317 60.16 -25.99 19.24
CA SER A 317 59.21 -25.27 18.39
C SER A 317 58.22 -26.14 17.60
N SER A 318 56.96 -25.69 17.48
CA SER A 318 56.30 -25.48 16.17
C SER A 318 54.92 -24.83 16.31
N SER A 319 54.42 -24.23 15.23
CA SER A 319 53.13 -23.53 15.17
C SER A 319 51.99 -24.46 14.72
N ALA A 320 50.93 -24.56 15.52
CA ALA A 320 49.68 -25.21 15.14
C ALA A 320 48.47 -24.43 15.71
N ALA A 321 47.34 -24.49 15.03
CA ALA A 321 46.19 -23.59 15.22
C ALA A 321 45.62 -23.59 16.65
N ALA A 322 45.53 -22.40 17.25
CA ALA A 322 44.72 -22.20 18.45
C ALA A 322 43.22 -22.33 18.12
N ALA A 323 42.51 -23.22 18.81
CA ALA A 323 41.13 -23.55 18.51
C ALA A 323 40.19 -22.33 18.61
N GLN A 324 39.37 -22.12 17.58
CA GLN A 324 38.42 -21.01 17.52
C GLN A 324 37.13 -21.37 18.26
N SER A 325 36.85 -20.70 19.38
CA SER A 325 35.59 -20.82 20.10
C SER A 325 34.49 -19.99 19.41
N ASN A 326 33.63 -20.65 18.63
CA ASN A 326 32.42 -20.02 18.08
C ASN A 326 31.43 -19.64 19.18
N LEU A 327 30.73 -18.52 18.99
CA LEU A 327 29.73 -18.00 19.93
C LEU A 327 28.33 -18.40 19.43
N ASP A 328 27.81 -19.49 19.99
CA ASP A 328 26.58 -20.19 19.57
C ASP A 328 25.32 -19.49 20.14
N ILE A 329 24.84 -18.44 19.44
CA ILE A 329 23.62 -17.71 19.82
C ILE A 329 22.41 -18.60 19.51
N ARG A 330 21.84 -19.22 20.56
CA ARG A 330 20.64 -20.06 20.45
C ARG A 330 19.34 -19.30 20.63
N TYR A 331 19.33 -18.37 21.58
CA TYR A 331 18.24 -17.43 21.81
C TYR A 331 18.78 -16.09 22.32
N LEU A 332 18.02 -15.03 22.11
CA LEU A 332 18.24 -13.68 22.59
C LEU A 332 16.97 -13.23 23.34
N GLY A 333 17.11 -12.91 24.63
CA GLY A 333 16.03 -12.34 25.43
C GLY A 333 16.05 -10.82 25.34
N ILE A 334 14.94 -10.21 24.94
CA ILE A 334 14.74 -8.76 24.95
C ILE A 334 13.65 -8.47 25.99
N GLN A 335 14.07 -8.10 27.20
CA GLN A 335 13.19 -7.58 28.24
C GLN A 335 13.11 -6.07 28.11
N ILE A 336 11.98 -5.59 27.62
CA ILE A 336 11.69 -4.16 27.68
C ILE A 336 11.11 -3.81 29.04
N SER A 337 11.73 -2.82 29.67
CA SER A 337 11.44 -2.36 31.02
C SER A 337 11.04 -0.89 30.95
N ARG A 338 9.75 -0.59 31.11
CA ARG A 338 9.26 0.80 31.07
C ARG A 338 9.78 1.57 32.29
N ASN A 339 10.81 2.38 32.11
CA ASN A 339 11.35 3.24 33.17
C ASN A 339 10.58 4.57 33.21
N PRO A 340 9.77 4.85 34.24
CA PRO A 340 8.88 6.02 34.24
C PRO A 340 9.62 7.36 34.42
N ASN A 341 10.87 7.35 34.88
CA ASN A 341 11.62 8.55 35.25
C ASN A 341 12.52 9.09 34.11
N ILE A 342 12.33 8.61 32.89
CA ILE A 342 13.11 9.03 31.72
C ILE A 342 12.13 9.56 30.66
N GLN A 343 12.01 10.89 30.52
CA GLN A 343 11.32 11.52 29.40
C GLN A 343 12.25 11.63 28.18
N ALA A 344 12.75 10.48 27.73
CA ALA A 344 13.63 10.32 26.58
C ALA A 344 13.12 9.19 25.67
N GLY A 345 13.11 9.44 24.35
CA GLY A 345 12.80 8.44 23.31
C GLY A 345 11.61 7.51 23.62
N SER A 346 10.43 8.04 23.96
CA SER A 346 9.30 7.20 24.40
C SER A 346 8.72 6.28 23.32
N ASP A 347 8.92 6.59 22.05
CA ASP A 347 8.55 5.68 20.95
C ASP A 347 9.48 4.47 20.86
N ALA A 348 10.66 4.49 21.50
CA ALA A 348 11.71 3.50 21.27
C ALA A 348 11.40 2.13 21.88
N ALA A 349 11.57 1.96 23.19
CA ALA A 349 11.26 0.67 23.84
C ALA A 349 9.80 0.21 23.60
N ILE A 350 8.91 1.14 23.24
CA ILE A 350 7.59 0.85 22.68
C ILE A 350 7.71 0.19 21.29
N SER A 351 8.38 0.78 20.30
CA SER A 351 8.54 0.33 18.90
C SER A 351 9.22 -1.03 18.66
N PHE A 352 9.85 -1.71 19.62
CA PHE A 352 10.14 -3.18 19.47
C PHE A 352 8.98 -4.06 19.88
N LEU A 353 8.37 -3.76 21.03
CA LEU A 353 7.13 -4.42 21.43
C LEU A 353 6.01 -4.08 20.47
N LEU A 354 6.10 -2.98 19.75
CA LEU A 354 5.21 -2.58 18.68
C LEU A 354 5.72 -3.05 17.30
N LEU A 355 6.98 -3.43 17.11
CA LEU A 355 7.38 -4.27 15.95
C LEU A 355 6.75 -5.67 16.02
N VAL A 356 6.47 -6.15 17.24
CA VAL A 356 5.89 -7.48 17.49
C VAL A 356 4.38 -7.42 17.76
N ASP A 357 3.87 -6.42 18.49
CA ASP A 357 2.46 -6.21 18.81
C ASP A 357 1.79 -5.03 18.05
N SER A 358 2.50 -4.08 17.41
CA SER A 358 1.90 -3.01 16.54
C SER A 358 2.08 -3.26 15.04
N LEU A 359 2.42 -4.49 14.70
CA LEU A 359 1.66 -5.16 13.65
C LEU A 359 0.16 -5.24 14.01
N HIS A 360 -0.25 -4.98 15.27
CA HIS A 360 -1.62 -4.93 15.80
C HIS A 360 -1.89 -3.75 16.80
N GLN A 361 -1.91 -2.51 16.28
CA GLN A 361 -2.80 -1.40 16.72
C GLN A 361 -2.38 -0.42 17.86
N SER A 362 -2.99 0.78 17.77
CA SER A 362 -3.23 1.83 18.80
C SER A 362 -2.09 2.75 19.26
N ASN A 363 -1.91 3.90 18.59
CA ASN A 363 -1.75 5.20 19.27
C ASN A 363 -2.00 6.48 18.41
N ALA A 364 -2.65 6.37 17.24
CA ALA A 364 -2.96 7.53 16.40
C ALA A 364 -4.40 8.00 16.62
N ASP A 365 -4.56 9.15 17.26
CA ASP A 365 -5.85 9.83 17.36
C ASP A 365 -5.64 11.36 17.53
N LYS A 366 -6.57 12.16 16.97
CA LYS A 366 -6.62 13.64 17.01
C LYS A 366 -5.74 14.46 16.06
N MET A 367 -5.61 13.99 14.82
CA MET A 367 -5.58 14.89 13.66
C MET A 367 -6.52 14.32 12.58
N SER A 368 -7.74 14.84 12.51
CA SER A 368 -8.73 14.43 11.50
C SER A 368 -8.24 14.80 10.10
N LYS A 369 -7.90 13.82 9.27
CA LYS A 369 -7.44 14.01 7.89
C LYS A 369 -8.63 14.40 6.99
N ILE A 370 -8.35 15.16 5.94
CA ILE A 370 -9.33 15.54 4.91
C ILE A 370 -9.17 14.62 3.71
N ILE A 371 -10.29 14.03 3.29
CA ILE A 371 -10.37 13.07 2.19
C ILE A 371 -11.28 13.65 1.11
N LEU A 372 -10.77 13.81 -0.11
CA LEU A 372 -11.60 14.03 -1.29
C LEU A 372 -11.93 12.67 -1.94
N ALA A 373 -13.20 12.37 -2.16
CA ALA A 373 -13.64 11.20 -2.91
C ALA A 373 -14.10 11.64 -4.30
N VAL A 374 -13.35 11.27 -5.34
CA VAL A 374 -13.48 11.80 -6.71
C VAL A 374 -14.05 10.73 -7.65
N ASN A 375 -15.15 11.07 -8.33
CA ASN A 375 -15.85 10.21 -9.28
C ASN A 375 -15.95 10.92 -10.65
N ALA A 376 -15.18 10.43 -11.63
CA ALA A 376 -15.04 11.04 -12.96
C ALA A 376 -15.89 10.28 -13.99
N GLY A 377 -17.09 10.80 -14.27
CA GLY A 377 -17.94 10.28 -15.33
C GLY A 377 -17.50 10.75 -16.73
N SER A 378 -18.19 10.26 -17.77
CA SER A 378 -18.02 10.81 -19.12
C SER A 378 -18.64 12.20 -19.27
N SER A 379 -19.69 12.51 -18.53
CA SER A 379 -20.52 13.74 -18.67
C SER A 379 -20.57 14.62 -17.41
N SER A 380 -19.87 14.23 -16.34
CA SER A 380 -19.87 14.94 -15.05
C SER A 380 -18.65 14.56 -14.20
N VAL A 381 -18.29 15.42 -13.25
CA VAL A 381 -17.32 15.16 -12.19
C VAL A 381 -17.99 15.45 -10.86
N LYS A 382 -17.97 14.50 -9.91
CA LYS A 382 -18.47 14.67 -8.53
C LYS A 382 -17.33 14.47 -7.55
N VAL A 383 -17.18 15.39 -6.60
CA VAL A 383 -16.22 15.34 -5.50
C VAL A 383 -16.96 15.53 -4.18
N SER A 384 -16.92 14.52 -3.32
CA SER A 384 -17.47 14.58 -1.96
C SER A 384 -16.32 14.73 -0.96
N VAL A 385 -16.46 15.65 -0.01
CA VAL A 385 -15.43 16.03 0.97
C VAL A 385 -15.75 15.39 2.31
N TYR A 386 -14.80 14.65 2.87
CA TYR A 386 -14.94 14.01 4.18
C TYR A 386 -13.82 14.43 5.15
N SER A 387 -14.15 14.41 6.44
CA SER A 387 -13.17 14.43 7.53
C SER A 387 -13.19 13.07 8.22
N ALA A 388 -12.03 12.46 8.46
CA ALA A 388 -11.93 11.16 9.09
C ALA A 388 -10.76 11.08 10.08
N GLU A 389 -10.96 10.30 11.14
CA GLU A 389 -9.91 9.80 12.04
C GLU A 389 -9.74 8.29 11.79
N LYS A 390 -8.57 7.71 12.09
CA LYS A 390 -8.21 6.36 11.63
C LYS A 390 -9.16 5.31 12.23
N GLY A 391 -9.76 4.49 11.37
CA GLY A 391 -10.72 3.47 11.78
C GLY A 391 -12.06 4.00 12.32
N GLN A 392 -12.28 5.32 12.30
CA GLN A 392 -13.59 5.93 12.53
C GLN A 392 -14.35 6.09 11.20
N SER A 393 -15.68 6.22 11.29
CA SER A 393 -16.50 6.54 10.11
C SER A 393 -16.18 7.96 9.61
N PRO A 394 -15.95 8.18 8.31
CA PRO A 394 -15.82 9.53 7.77
C PRO A 394 -17.11 10.33 7.99
N ALA A 395 -16.97 11.61 8.32
CA ALA A 395 -18.06 12.59 8.35
C ALA A 395 -18.00 13.45 7.09
N GLN A 396 -19.08 13.51 6.31
CA GLN A 396 -19.16 14.37 5.14
C GLN A 396 -19.23 15.84 5.56
N LEU A 397 -18.44 16.69 4.89
CA LEU A 397 -18.43 18.14 5.11
C LEU A 397 -19.15 18.89 3.99
N ALA A 398 -18.94 18.44 2.75
CA ALA A 398 -19.43 19.11 1.55
C ALA A 398 -19.46 18.16 0.35
N GLU A 399 -20.13 18.59 -0.72
CA GLU A 399 -20.15 17.91 -2.01
C GLU A 399 -20.25 18.93 -3.15
N ALA A 400 -19.45 18.74 -4.19
CA ALA A 400 -19.50 19.54 -5.41
C ALA A 400 -19.63 18.63 -6.64
N GLN A 401 -20.52 19.00 -7.56
CA GLN A 401 -20.70 18.30 -8.82
C GLN A 401 -20.78 19.29 -9.99
N VAL A 402 -19.97 19.06 -11.03
CA VAL A 402 -20.16 19.69 -12.34
C VAL A 402 -20.79 18.66 -13.27
N SER A 403 -21.87 19.03 -13.94
CA SER A 403 -22.61 18.19 -14.88
C SER A 403 -22.81 18.90 -16.23
N GLY A 404 -23.25 18.19 -17.27
CA GLY A 404 -23.50 18.77 -18.60
C GLY A 404 -22.27 18.81 -19.54
N LEU A 405 -21.13 18.23 -19.14
CA LEU A 405 -19.86 18.32 -19.90
C LEU A 405 -19.91 17.73 -21.33
N THR A 406 -20.90 16.89 -21.64
CA THR A 406 -21.15 16.35 -22.99
C THR A 406 -22.55 16.68 -23.52
N ALA A 407 -23.24 17.62 -22.87
CA ALA A 407 -24.60 18.06 -23.15
C ALA A 407 -24.80 19.44 -22.49
N PRO A 408 -24.21 20.51 -23.05
CA PRO A 408 -24.18 21.83 -22.43
C PRO A 408 -25.58 22.48 -22.34
N PRO A 409 -25.78 23.49 -21.47
CA PRO A 409 -24.78 24.16 -20.64
C PRO A 409 -24.25 23.27 -19.50
N ALA A 410 -22.96 23.43 -19.19
CA ALA A 410 -22.38 22.82 -18.01
C ALA A 410 -22.84 23.56 -16.75
N THR A 411 -23.14 22.82 -15.67
CA THR A 411 -23.70 23.38 -14.44
C THR A 411 -22.99 22.85 -13.20
N LEU A 412 -22.71 23.75 -12.25
CA LEU A 412 -22.18 23.47 -10.92
C LEU A 412 -23.31 23.37 -9.89
N LYS A 413 -23.32 22.28 -9.11
CA LYS A 413 -24.02 22.16 -7.84
C LYS A 413 -23.00 22.08 -6.70
N TYR A 414 -23.27 22.76 -5.59
CA TYR A 414 -22.43 22.72 -4.39
C TYR A 414 -23.31 22.67 -3.13
N GLU A 415 -23.04 21.68 -2.27
CA GLU A 415 -23.69 21.45 -0.99
C GLU A 415 -22.66 21.43 0.13
N ARG A 416 -23.02 21.92 1.32
CA ARG A 416 -22.15 21.98 2.51
C ARG A 416 -22.96 21.74 3.77
N GLY A 417 -22.54 20.77 4.58
CA GLY A 417 -23.23 20.40 5.82
C GLY A 417 -24.67 19.89 5.62
N GLY A 418 -25.04 19.48 4.40
CA GLY A 418 -26.42 19.12 4.03
C GLY A 418 -27.24 20.28 3.44
N GLU A 419 -26.72 21.50 3.41
CA GLU A 419 -27.40 22.66 2.81
C GLU A 419 -26.88 22.92 1.38
N THR A 420 -27.78 23.17 0.43
CA THR A 420 -27.41 23.58 -0.93
C THR A 420 -26.93 25.04 -0.94
N VAL A 421 -25.65 25.25 -1.25
CA VAL A 421 -25.00 26.56 -1.36
C VAL A 421 -25.11 27.11 -2.80
N ILE A 422 -25.06 26.22 -3.80
CA ILE A 422 -25.24 26.52 -5.22
C ILE A 422 -26.10 25.41 -5.83
N ASP A 423 -27.26 25.74 -6.41
CA ASP A 423 -28.03 24.80 -7.24
C ASP A 423 -27.89 25.15 -8.73
N LYS A 424 -27.35 24.21 -9.51
CA LYS A 424 -27.30 24.23 -10.99
C LYS A 424 -26.88 25.56 -11.62
N GLN A 425 -25.90 26.24 -11.04
CA GLN A 425 -25.36 27.46 -11.64
C GLN A 425 -24.63 27.11 -12.94
N GLU A 426 -25.01 27.74 -14.05
CA GLU A 426 -24.27 27.65 -15.32
C GLU A 426 -22.84 28.18 -15.18
N VAL A 427 -21.88 27.47 -15.77
CA VAL A 427 -20.45 27.78 -15.65
C VAL A 427 -19.91 28.43 -16.93
N ASP A 428 -18.78 29.13 -16.82
CA ASP A 428 -18.06 29.78 -17.93
C ASP A 428 -17.77 28.79 -19.08
N ASP A 429 -17.88 29.23 -20.34
CA ASP A 429 -17.59 28.44 -21.56
C ASP A 429 -16.20 27.79 -21.56
N LYS A 430 -15.28 28.26 -20.69
CA LYS A 430 -13.94 27.69 -20.47
C LYS A 430 -13.91 26.33 -19.73
N VAL A 431 -15.04 25.75 -19.33
CA VAL A 431 -15.07 24.45 -18.63
C VAL A 431 -15.25 23.31 -19.64
N ASP A 432 -14.20 23.03 -20.43
CA ASP A 432 -14.24 22.02 -21.51
C ASP A 432 -13.74 20.65 -21.04
N GLY A 433 -14.62 19.93 -20.35
CA GLY A 433 -14.39 18.54 -19.94
C GLY A 433 -13.93 18.36 -18.49
N GLN A 434 -13.40 17.18 -18.19
CA GLN A 434 -13.32 16.69 -16.80
C GLN A 434 -12.19 17.34 -15.97
N GLN A 435 -11.11 17.80 -16.61
CA GLN A 435 -10.00 18.45 -15.92
C GLN A 435 -10.36 19.88 -15.47
N ASP A 436 -11.04 20.66 -16.33
CA ASP A 436 -11.52 22.00 -15.97
C ASP A 436 -12.66 21.93 -14.96
N ALA A 437 -13.56 20.94 -15.11
CA ALA A 437 -14.61 20.66 -14.14
C ALA A 437 -14.05 20.35 -12.73
N PHE A 438 -13.01 19.52 -12.64
CA PHE A 438 -12.32 19.26 -11.37
C PHE A 438 -11.63 20.53 -10.83
N SER A 439 -11.00 21.32 -11.70
CA SER A 439 -10.31 22.56 -11.32
C SER A 439 -11.26 23.61 -10.76
N LEU A 440 -12.44 23.78 -11.37
CA LEU A 440 -13.52 24.63 -10.87
C LEU A 440 -14.04 24.13 -9.51
N ILE A 441 -14.27 22.82 -9.36
CA ILE A 441 -14.68 22.22 -8.09
C ILE A 441 -13.63 22.50 -7.00
N LEU A 442 -12.34 22.26 -7.28
CA LEU A 442 -11.26 22.50 -6.33
C LEU A 442 -11.15 23.99 -5.94
N HIS A 443 -11.34 24.90 -6.90
CA HIS A 443 -11.38 26.33 -6.64
C HIS A 443 -12.56 26.72 -5.72
N THR A 444 -13.76 26.20 -5.98
CA THR A 444 -14.94 26.42 -5.13
C THR A 444 -14.73 25.88 -3.71
N LEU A 445 -14.17 24.68 -3.56
CA LEU A 445 -13.92 24.06 -2.25
C LEU A 445 -12.83 24.78 -1.43
N VAL A 446 -11.78 25.31 -2.07
CA VAL A 446 -10.71 26.05 -1.37
C VAL A 446 -11.08 27.52 -1.14
N GLY A 447 -11.95 28.09 -1.97
CA GLY A 447 -12.45 29.46 -1.81
C GLY A 447 -13.54 29.63 -0.76
N ASP A 448 -14.20 28.54 -0.33
CA ASP A 448 -15.34 28.61 0.58
C ASP A 448 -14.93 28.82 2.05
N HIS A 449 -15.03 30.07 2.50
CA HIS A 449 -14.82 30.44 3.92
C HIS A 449 -15.79 29.75 4.90
N GLY A 450 -16.91 29.20 4.43
CA GLY A 450 -17.84 28.38 5.21
C GLY A 450 -17.36 26.94 5.45
N LEU A 451 -16.26 26.51 4.82
CA LEU A 451 -15.68 25.17 4.96
C LEU A 451 -14.34 25.21 5.74
N PRO A 452 -14.32 25.59 7.04
CA PRO A 452 -13.12 26.02 7.77
C PRO A 452 -12.04 24.94 7.99
N LYS A 453 -12.28 23.69 7.57
CA LYS A 453 -11.27 22.61 7.51
C LYS A 453 -10.46 22.59 6.20
N ILE A 454 -10.85 23.35 5.18
CA ILE A 454 -10.08 23.58 3.96
C ILE A 454 -9.87 25.08 3.81
N LYS A 455 -8.63 25.54 3.97
CA LYS A 455 -8.23 26.95 3.78
C LYS A 455 -7.24 27.11 2.62
N SER A 456 -6.68 25.99 2.18
CA SER A 456 -5.63 25.88 1.19
C SER A 456 -5.66 24.49 0.55
N LYS A 457 -4.95 24.36 -0.57
CA LYS A 457 -4.69 23.07 -1.22
C LYS A 457 -3.91 22.07 -0.34
N HIS A 458 -3.21 22.55 0.71
CA HIS A 458 -2.39 21.72 1.59
C HIS A 458 -3.18 21.06 2.73
N ASP A 459 -4.42 21.49 3.02
CA ASP A 459 -5.25 20.87 4.05
C ASP A 459 -5.82 19.50 3.60
N ILE A 460 -5.91 19.29 2.27
CA ILE A 460 -6.34 18.04 1.64
C ILE A 460 -5.26 16.97 1.85
N SER A 461 -5.57 15.95 2.65
CA SER A 461 -4.61 14.93 3.08
C SER A 461 -4.60 13.69 2.17
N ILE A 462 -5.77 13.31 1.64
CA ILE A 462 -5.99 12.09 0.84
C ILE A 462 -6.95 12.41 -0.30
N ILE A 463 -6.72 11.82 -1.48
CA ILE A 463 -7.64 11.88 -2.63
C ILE A 463 -7.90 10.43 -3.07
N CYS A 464 -9.09 9.93 -2.80
CA CYS A 464 -9.53 8.60 -3.21
C CYS A 464 -10.26 8.74 -4.56
N HIS A 465 -9.65 8.20 -5.62
CA HIS A 465 -10.13 8.25 -7.00
C HIS A 465 -10.88 6.98 -7.36
N ARG A 466 -12.07 7.09 -7.95
CA ARG A 466 -12.76 5.95 -8.55
C ARG A 466 -12.13 5.62 -9.89
N ILE A 467 -11.54 4.43 -10.00
CA ILE A 467 -11.05 3.85 -11.25
C ILE A 467 -11.99 2.69 -11.62
N VAL A 468 -12.46 2.61 -12.86
CA VAL A 468 -13.41 1.54 -13.23
C VAL A 468 -12.70 0.19 -13.29
N HIS A 469 -11.60 0.08 -14.03
CA HIS A 469 -10.91 -1.18 -14.27
C HIS A 469 -9.55 -1.25 -13.54
N GLY A 470 -9.51 -1.93 -12.40
CA GLY A 470 -8.27 -2.17 -11.63
C GLY A 470 -7.50 -3.43 -12.04
N GLY A 471 -8.03 -4.22 -12.97
CA GLY A 471 -7.38 -5.45 -13.43
C GLY A 471 -7.22 -6.47 -12.30
N ASP A 472 -5.98 -6.82 -11.98
CA ASP A 472 -5.66 -7.80 -10.95
C ASP A 472 -5.51 -7.18 -9.54
N PHE A 473 -5.70 -5.86 -9.38
CA PHE A 473 -5.78 -5.20 -8.08
C PHE A 473 -7.07 -5.60 -7.32
N ALA A 474 -6.91 -6.45 -6.31
CA ALA A 474 -7.98 -6.92 -5.43
C ALA A 474 -8.29 -5.99 -4.23
N LYS A 475 -7.63 -4.84 -4.15
CA LYS A 475 -7.76 -3.81 -3.10
C LYS A 475 -7.44 -2.44 -3.69
N PRO A 476 -7.84 -1.32 -3.07
CA PRO A 476 -7.34 0.00 -3.44
C PRO A 476 -5.81 0.06 -3.35
N GLN A 477 -5.17 0.91 -4.15
CA GLN A 477 -3.73 1.10 -4.18
C GLN A 477 -3.35 2.57 -3.97
N LEU A 478 -2.25 2.82 -3.26
CA LEU A 478 -1.63 4.14 -3.29
C LEU A 478 -1.08 4.39 -4.71
N ILE A 479 -1.39 5.55 -5.29
CA ILE A 479 -0.95 5.88 -6.64
C ILE A 479 0.53 6.27 -6.61
N SER A 480 1.31 5.55 -7.41
CA SER A 480 2.74 5.71 -7.66
C SER A 480 2.99 5.52 -9.15
N ASP A 481 4.17 5.88 -9.66
CA ASP A 481 4.50 5.74 -11.09
C ASP A 481 4.27 4.30 -11.60
N GLY A 482 4.64 3.29 -10.80
CA GLY A 482 4.39 1.88 -11.11
C GLY A 482 2.90 1.50 -11.12
N THR A 483 2.10 2.11 -10.23
CA THR A 483 0.64 1.95 -10.24
C THR A 483 0.04 2.63 -11.48
N MET A 484 0.51 3.83 -11.81
CA MET A 484 0.04 4.61 -12.94
C MET A 484 0.30 3.88 -14.27
N HIS A 485 1.53 3.43 -14.49
CA HIS A 485 1.88 2.61 -15.66
C HIS A 485 1.04 1.34 -15.73
N HIS A 486 0.71 0.68 -14.61
CA HIS A 486 -0.17 -0.51 -14.63
C HIS A 486 -1.62 -0.19 -15.03
N LEU A 487 -2.14 0.98 -14.66
CA LEU A 487 -3.49 1.41 -15.05
C LEU A 487 -3.55 1.90 -16.50
N GLU A 488 -2.43 2.41 -17.03
CA GLU A 488 -2.23 2.73 -18.44
C GLU A 488 -2.11 1.45 -19.30
N ASP A 489 -1.37 0.44 -18.82
CA ASP A 489 -1.33 -0.95 -19.34
C ASP A 489 -2.72 -1.62 -19.43
N LEU A 490 -3.67 -1.19 -18.59
CA LEU A 490 -5.05 -1.67 -18.57
C LEU A 490 -5.99 -0.83 -19.44
N ASN A 491 -5.53 0.31 -19.97
CA ASN A 491 -6.33 1.12 -20.90
C ASN A 491 -6.53 0.38 -22.25
N ASP A 492 -5.60 -0.49 -22.64
CA ASP A 492 -5.75 -1.45 -23.76
C ASP A 492 -6.90 -2.46 -23.56
N LEU A 493 -7.38 -2.65 -22.32
CA LEU A 493 -8.40 -3.64 -21.95
C LEU A 493 -9.78 -3.02 -21.69
N ALA A 494 -9.83 -1.73 -21.34
CA ALA A 494 -11.07 -1.01 -20.99
C ALA A 494 -10.96 0.51 -21.28
N PRO A 495 -10.63 0.92 -22.53
CA PRO A 495 -10.21 2.29 -22.86
C PRO A 495 -11.28 3.34 -22.52
N LEU A 496 -12.54 3.04 -22.84
CA LEU A 496 -13.73 3.89 -22.59
C LEU A 496 -14.03 4.19 -21.11
N HIS A 497 -13.26 3.64 -20.15
CA HIS A 497 -13.62 3.63 -18.74
C HIS A 497 -12.53 4.14 -17.78
N ASN A 498 -11.24 3.99 -18.11
CA ASN A 498 -10.15 4.46 -17.24
C ASN A 498 -9.65 5.87 -17.60
N ALA A 499 -9.58 6.23 -18.88
CA ALA A 499 -8.91 7.43 -19.38
C ALA A 499 -9.26 8.74 -18.63
N ASN A 500 -10.56 9.07 -18.49
CA ASN A 500 -11.02 10.28 -17.79
C ASN A 500 -10.56 10.35 -16.33
N SER A 501 -10.57 9.20 -15.65
CA SER A 501 -10.16 9.12 -14.24
C SER A 501 -8.65 9.29 -14.10
N LEU A 502 -7.87 8.69 -15.02
CA LEU A 502 -6.41 8.84 -15.08
C LEU A 502 -5.98 10.28 -15.41
N ALA A 503 -6.75 11.01 -16.22
CA ALA A 503 -6.51 12.43 -16.49
C ALA A 503 -6.69 13.31 -15.24
N ILE A 504 -7.68 13.03 -14.40
CA ILE A 504 -7.88 13.71 -13.11
C ILE A 504 -6.84 13.26 -12.06
N VAL A 505 -6.41 11.99 -12.04
CA VAL A 505 -5.29 11.52 -11.21
C VAL A 505 -4.02 12.33 -11.50
N ARG A 506 -3.64 12.48 -12.77
CA ARG A 506 -2.47 13.28 -13.18
C ARG A 506 -2.59 14.73 -12.72
N LEU A 507 -3.77 15.34 -12.90
CA LEU A 507 -4.05 16.70 -12.44
C LEU A 507 -3.95 16.84 -10.91
N CYS A 508 -4.48 15.88 -10.15
CA CYS A 508 -4.40 15.89 -8.69
C CYS A 508 -2.97 15.73 -8.16
N ILE A 509 -2.12 14.96 -8.83
CA ILE A 509 -0.69 14.84 -8.48
C ILE A 509 0.04 16.18 -8.70
N GLN A 510 -0.37 16.97 -9.70
CA GLN A 510 0.21 18.28 -10.02
C GLN A 510 -0.32 19.39 -9.09
N GLU A 511 -1.64 19.47 -8.91
CA GLU A 511 -2.32 20.53 -8.18
C GLU A 511 -2.32 20.33 -6.65
N LEU A 512 -2.28 19.08 -6.19
CA LEU A 512 -2.38 18.69 -4.78
C LEU A 512 -1.21 17.78 -4.36
N PRO A 513 0.06 18.20 -4.55
CA PRO A 513 1.24 17.33 -4.38
C PRO A 513 1.52 16.90 -2.92
N ALA A 514 0.85 17.50 -1.94
CA ALA A 514 0.89 17.09 -0.54
C ALA A 514 -0.06 15.92 -0.21
N ALA A 515 -1.03 15.62 -1.10
CA ALA A 515 -2.11 14.69 -0.81
C ALA A 515 -1.78 13.25 -1.26
N ARG A 516 -2.12 12.26 -0.42
CA ARG A 516 -2.01 10.84 -0.75
C ARG A 516 -3.09 10.48 -1.79
N ASN A 517 -2.68 10.32 -3.04
CA ASN A 517 -3.56 9.88 -4.11
C ASN A 517 -3.75 8.36 -4.02
N VAL A 518 -5.00 7.88 -3.97
CA VAL A 518 -5.38 6.47 -3.81
C VAL A 518 -6.36 6.08 -4.91
N ALA A 519 -6.09 4.99 -5.62
CA ALA A 519 -7.01 4.42 -6.61
C ALA A 519 -7.89 3.35 -5.96
N CYS A 520 -9.21 3.55 -6.00
CA CYS A 520 -10.24 2.60 -5.57
C CYS A 520 -10.91 1.99 -6.82
N PHE A 521 -10.99 0.67 -6.91
CA PHE A 521 -11.39 0.01 -8.16
C PHE A 521 -12.78 -0.62 -8.09
N ASP A 522 -13.61 -0.37 -9.10
CA ASP A 522 -14.90 -1.05 -9.22
C ASP A 522 -14.77 -2.57 -9.44
N SER A 523 -13.61 -3.05 -9.89
CA SER A 523 -13.31 -4.48 -10.02
C SER A 523 -12.85 -5.15 -8.71
N GLN A 524 -12.48 -4.41 -7.66
CA GLN A 524 -11.78 -4.99 -6.49
C GLN A 524 -12.65 -5.96 -5.69
N PHE A 525 -13.93 -5.61 -5.45
CA PHE A 525 -14.88 -6.45 -4.69
C PHE A 525 -15.16 -7.79 -5.40
N HIS A 526 -14.96 -7.85 -6.71
CA HIS A 526 -15.19 -9.02 -7.55
C HIS A 526 -13.94 -9.92 -7.68
N ALA A 527 -12.81 -9.58 -7.05
CA ALA A 527 -11.62 -10.41 -7.03
C ALA A 527 -11.84 -11.80 -6.36
N THR A 528 -12.89 -11.94 -5.55
CA THR A 528 -13.30 -13.21 -4.91
C THR A 528 -14.06 -14.17 -5.82
N ILE A 529 -14.42 -13.77 -7.06
CA ILE A 529 -15.18 -14.62 -7.98
C ILE A 529 -14.39 -15.91 -8.30
N PRO A 530 -14.98 -17.11 -8.10
CA PRO A 530 -14.32 -18.40 -8.37
C PRO A 530 -13.82 -18.56 -9.80
N GLU A 531 -12.77 -19.36 -9.98
CA GLU A 531 -12.12 -19.54 -11.29
C GLU A 531 -13.07 -20.05 -12.38
N HIS A 532 -13.99 -20.96 -12.05
CA HIS A 532 -14.99 -21.51 -12.97
C HIS A 532 -16.09 -20.51 -13.37
N ILE A 533 -16.18 -19.36 -12.69
CA ILE A 533 -17.15 -18.28 -12.97
C ILE A 533 -16.46 -17.13 -13.71
N ARG A 534 -15.20 -16.83 -13.39
CA ARG A 534 -14.45 -15.75 -14.05
C ARG A 534 -13.86 -16.13 -15.41
N THR A 535 -13.65 -17.42 -15.67
CA THR A 535 -12.94 -17.91 -16.87
C THR A 535 -13.88 -18.06 -18.06
N TYR A 536 -13.59 -17.37 -19.16
CA TYR A 536 -14.27 -17.58 -20.44
C TYR A 536 -13.79 -18.88 -21.13
N PRO A 537 -14.66 -19.63 -21.82
CA PRO A 537 -14.34 -20.89 -22.50
C PRO A 537 -13.61 -20.67 -23.84
N ILE A 538 -12.50 -19.92 -23.81
CA ILE A 538 -11.65 -19.58 -24.96
C ILE A 538 -10.25 -20.20 -24.81
N ASN A 539 -9.32 -19.92 -25.72
CA ASN A 539 -7.93 -20.37 -25.60
C ASN A 539 -7.29 -19.79 -24.32
N GLN A 540 -7.00 -20.65 -23.35
CA GLN A 540 -6.51 -20.26 -22.01
C GLN A 540 -5.07 -19.72 -22.01
N ALA A 541 -4.26 -20.04 -23.03
CA ALA A 541 -2.93 -19.44 -23.17
C ALA A 541 -3.04 -17.99 -23.66
N THR A 542 -3.89 -17.74 -24.67
CA THR A 542 -4.22 -16.37 -25.10
C THR A 542 -4.84 -15.58 -23.95
N ALA A 543 -5.88 -16.12 -23.31
CA ALA A 543 -6.63 -15.44 -22.25
C ALA A 543 -5.74 -14.99 -21.08
N ARG A 544 -4.80 -15.85 -20.63
CA ARG A 544 -3.83 -15.46 -19.60
C ARG A 544 -2.83 -14.42 -20.09
N LYS A 545 -2.34 -14.52 -21.35
CA LYS A 545 -1.40 -13.54 -21.91
C LYS A 545 -2.02 -12.14 -22.03
N THR A 546 -3.28 -12.05 -22.44
CA THR A 546 -3.99 -10.79 -22.70
C THR A 546 -5.01 -10.44 -21.62
N ARG A 547 -4.87 -10.99 -20.41
CA ARG A 547 -5.69 -10.71 -19.21
C ARG A 547 -7.22 -10.86 -19.42
N LEU A 548 -7.67 -11.69 -20.37
CA LEU A 548 -9.10 -11.85 -20.74
C LEU A 548 -9.83 -12.78 -19.75
N ARG A 549 -10.56 -12.19 -18.81
CA ARG A 549 -11.46 -12.86 -17.86
C ARG A 549 -12.64 -11.95 -17.52
N LYS A 550 -13.67 -12.46 -16.84
CA LYS A 550 -14.62 -11.60 -16.13
C LYS A 550 -13.88 -10.89 -14.98
N TYR A 551 -14.10 -9.58 -14.89
CA TYR A 551 -13.67 -8.73 -13.78
C TYR A 551 -14.88 -8.29 -12.96
N GLY A 552 -15.92 -7.74 -13.59
CA GLY A 552 -17.05 -7.16 -12.87
C GLY A 552 -16.81 -5.72 -12.39
N PHE A 553 -17.88 -4.96 -12.20
CA PHE A 553 -17.85 -3.52 -11.88
C PHE A 553 -19.05 -3.11 -11.01
N HIS A 554 -19.05 -1.85 -10.55
CA HIS A 554 -19.85 -1.34 -9.41
C HIS A 554 -19.48 -1.98 -8.07
N GLY A 555 -18.28 -2.59 -7.97
CA GLY A 555 -17.80 -3.25 -6.76
C GLY A 555 -17.65 -2.33 -5.54
N ILE A 556 -17.46 -1.03 -5.75
CA ILE A 556 -17.48 -0.03 -4.66
C ILE A 556 -18.89 0.06 -4.09
N SER A 557 -19.91 0.20 -4.95
CA SER A 557 -21.32 0.16 -4.56
C SER A 557 -21.69 -1.18 -3.92
N TYR A 558 -21.24 -2.33 -4.45
CA TYR A 558 -21.51 -3.63 -3.83
C TYR A 558 -20.86 -3.81 -2.45
N SER A 559 -19.69 -3.21 -2.19
CA SER A 559 -19.11 -3.16 -0.84
C SER A 559 -20.04 -2.39 0.13
N PHE A 560 -20.50 -1.20 -0.28
CA PHE A 560 -21.46 -0.41 0.48
C PHE A 560 -22.76 -1.19 0.75
N ILE A 561 -23.39 -1.75 -0.30
CA ILE A 561 -24.65 -2.51 -0.20
C ILE A 561 -24.48 -3.70 0.75
N THR A 562 -23.37 -4.44 0.65
CA THR A 562 -23.07 -5.59 1.51
C THR A 562 -22.98 -5.17 2.98
N ARG A 563 -22.23 -4.10 3.27
CA ARG A 563 -22.06 -3.56 4.64
C ARG A 563 -23.37 -3.02 5.21
N ALA A 564 -24.07 -2.20 4.45
CA ALA A 564 -25.31 -1.56 4.88
C ALA A 564 -26.42 -2.60 5.12
N THR A 565 -26.56 -3.58 4.22
CA THR A 565 -27.52 -4.68 4.37
C THR A 565 -27.16 -5.62 5.52
N ALA A 566 -25.87 -5.90 5.75
CA ALA A 566 -25.41 -6.67 6.90
C ALA A 566 -25.81 -6.00 8.23
N ALA A 567 -25.55 -4.69 8.35
CA ALA A 567 -25.93 -3.90 9.52
C ALA A 567 -27.46 -3.87 9.73
N PHE A 568 -28.23 -3.56 8.67
CA PHE A 568 -29.69 -3.51 8.71
C PHE A 568 -30.33 -4.84 9.13
N LEU A 569 -29.81 -5.96 8.65
CA LEU A 569 -30.30 -7.30 9.00
C LEU A 569 -29.73 -7.85 10.33
N GLY A 570 -28.91 -7.08 11.05
CA GLY A 570 -28.28 -7.51 12.30
C GLY A 570 -27.31 -8.69 12.14
N LYS A 571 -26.73 -8.88 10.94
CA LYS A 571 -25.89 -10.03 10.58
C LYS A 571 -24.43 -9.59 10.35
N PRO A 572 -23.42 -10.37 10.77
CA PRO A 572 -22.05 -10.13 10.32
C PRO A 572 -21.94 -10.46 8.81
N PRO A 573 -21.15 -9.71 8.01
CA PRO A 573 -21.09 -9.91 6.56
C PRO A 573 -20.79 -11.35 6.11
N ARG A 574 -19.93 -12.08 6.84
CA ARG A 574 -19.58 -13.48 6.55
C ARG A 574 -20.76 -14.45 6.53
N ASP A 575 -21.87 -14.11 7.19
CA ASP A 575 -23.07 -14.93 7.31
C ASP A 575 -24.21 -14.42 6.39
N LEU A 576 -23.97 -13.33 5.63
CA LEU A 576 -24.90 -12.70 4.70
C LEU A 576 -24.80 -13.27 3.28
N ASN A 577 -25.94 -13.55 2.65
CA ASN A 577 -26.06 -14.00 1.27
C ASN A 577 -27.20 -13.20 0.60
N ILE A 578 -26.88 -12.33 -0.37
CA ILE A 578 -27.87 -11.44 -1.00
C ILE A 578 -27.71 -11.40 -2.51
N ILE A 579 -28.81 -11.07 -3.19
CA ILE A 579 -28.78 -10.66 -4.59
C ILE A 579 -28.90 -9.14 -4.59
N ALA A 580 -27.85 -8.45 -5.03
CA ALA A 580 -27.83 -6.99 -5.10
C ALA A 580 -27.96 -6.54 -6.56
N LEU A 581 -28.80 -5.52 -6.79
CA LEU A 581 -29.07 -4.92 -8.09
C LEU A 581 -28.65 -3.44 -8.05
N HIS A 582 -27.50 -3.10 -8.63
CA HIS A 582 -27.13 -1.70 -8.85
C HIS A 582 -27.68 -1.24 -10.20
N LEU A 583 -28.73 -0.42 -10.18
CA LEU A 583 -29.47 -0.01 -11.36
C LEU A 583 -29.34 1.50 -11.57
N GLY A 584 -28.66 1.88 -12.65
CA GLY A 584 -28.46 3.27 -13.09
C GLY A 584 -28.24 3.32 -14.60
N SER A 585 -27.64 4.39 -15.11
CA SER A 585 -27.32 4.53 -16.55
C SER A 585 -26.37 3.43 -17.07
N GLY A 586 -25.56 2.85 -16.19
CA GLY A 586 -25.11 1.46 -16.28
C GLY A 586 -25.79 0.63 -15.19
N ALA A 587 -26.20 -0.59 -15.51
CA ALA A 587 -26.89 -1.50 -14.58
C ALA A 587 -26.13 -2.81 -14.41
N SER A 588 -26.13 -3.38 -13.20
CA SER A 588 -25.59 -4.72 -12.93
C SER A 588 -26.35 -5.44 -11.81
N ALA A 589 -26.16 -6.75 -11.76
CA ALA A 589 -26.58 -7.61 -10.65
C ALA A 589 -25.36 -8.34 -10.07
N CYS A 590 -25.35 -8.63 -8.76
CA CYS A 590 -24.31 -9.43 -8.10
C CYS A 590 -24.90 -10.46 -7.13
N ALA A 591 -24.40 -11.69 -7.21
CA ALA A 591 -24.60 -12.74 -6.22
C ALA A 591 -23.53 -12.61 -5.13
N ILE A 592 -23.92 -12.12 -3.95
CA ILE A 592 -23.05 -11.99 -2.79
C ILE A 592 -23.28 -13.19 -1.87
N ARG A 593 -22.21 -13.88 -1.52
CA ARG A 593 -22.24 -15.12 -0.71
C ARG A 593 -21.22 -15.01 0.41
N ALA A 594 -21.64 -15.22 1.65
CA ALA A 594 -20.81 -15.00 2.83
C ALA A 594 -20.12 -13.62 2.83
N GLY A 595 -20.83 -12.58 2.38
CA GLY A 595 -20.34 -11.19 2.30
C GLY A 595 -19.30 -10.91 1.22
N ALA A 596 -19.03 -11.86 0.31
CA ALA A 596 -18.09 -11.71 -0.81
C ALA A 596 -18.80 -11.88 -2.17
N SER A 597 -18.29 -11.22 -3.21
CA SER A 597 -18.78 -11.44 -4.59
C SER A 597 -18.54 -12.88 -5.03
N TRP A 598 -19.61 -13.61 -5.35
CA TRP A 598 -19.54 -14.96 -5.92
C TRP A 598 -19.74 -14.94 -7.44
N ASP A 599 -20.68 -14.14 -7.95
CA ASP A 599 -20.79 -13.79 -9.37
C ASP A 599 -21.35 -12.37 -9.56
N THR A 600 -21.15 -11.78 -10.74
CA THR A 600 -21.67 -10.47 -11.15
C THR A 600 -22.01 -10.46 -12.64
N SER A 601 -23.02 -9.69 -13.03
CA SER A 601 -23.56 -9.73 -14.40
C SER A 601 -22.58 -9.17 -15.43
N MET A 602 -21.74 -8.22 -15.01
CA MET A 602 -20.71 -7.63 -15.87
C MET A 602 -19.52 -8.56 -16.08
N GLY A 603 -18.80 -8.36 -17.19
CA GLY A 603 -17.85 -9.31 -17.74
C GLY A 603 -16.41 -8.80 -17.71
N LEU A 604 -15.74 -8.93 -18.85
CA LEU A 604 -14.45 -8.28 -19.14
C LEU A 604 -14.55 -6.75 -19.00
N THR A 605 -15.66 -6.18 -19.47
CA THR A 605 -15.95 -4.74 -19.43
C THR A 605 -17.35 -4.49 -18.85
N PRO A 606 -17.68 -3.23 -18.48
CA PRO A 606 -19.03 -2.81 -18.06
C PRO A 606 -20.15 -2.92 -19.13
N LEU A 607 -19.90 -3.58 -20.25
CA LEU A 607 -20.85 -3.80 -21.34
C LEU A 607 -21.73 -5.05 -21.13
N ALA A 608 -21.16 -6.14 -20.59
CA ALA A 608 -21.88 -7.40 -20.43
C ALA A 608 -22.89 -7.34 -19.27
N GLY A 609 -23.88 -8.22 -19.29
CA GLY A 609 -24.91 -8.30 -18.25
C GLY A 609 -26.20 -7.59 -18.64
N LEU A 610 -26.69 -6.71 -17.76
CA LEU A 610 -27.90 -5.93 -17.99
C LEU A 610 -27.67 -4.85 -19.07
N PRO A 611 -28.70 -4.50 -19.86
CA PRO A 611 -28.65 -3.32 -20.71
C PRO A 611 -28.53 -2.05 -19.84
N GLY A 612 -27.93 -1.01 -20.42
CA GLY A 612 -27.84 0.32 -19.82
C GLY A 612 -28.48 1.38 -20.72
N ALA A 613 -28.33 2.65 -20.36
CA ALA A 613 -28.90 3.76 -21.12
C ALA A 613 -28.40 3.80 -22.58
N THR A 614 -27.10 3.60 -22.78
CA THR A 614 -26.46 3.55 -24.11
C THR A 614 -25.77 2.21 -24.41
N ARG A 615 -25.87 1.23 -23.48
CA ARG A 615 -25.15 -0.05 -23.56
C ARG A 615 -26.09 -1.21 -23.87
N SER A 616 -25.70 -2.10 -24.79
CA SER A 616 -26.53 -3.24 -25.20
C SER A 616 -26.84 -4.24 -24.09
N GLY A 617 -25.99 -4.33 -23.06
CA GLY A 617 -25.95 -5.50 -22.19
C GLY A 617 -25.39 -6.71 -22.94
N SER A 618 -25.60 -7.91 -22.38
CA SER A 618 -25.25 -9.16 -23.06
C SER A 618 -26.11 -9.43 -24.29
N VAL A 619 -25.45 -9.50 -25.45
CA VAL A 619 -26.00 -9.90 -26.75
C VAL A 619 -25.19 -11.07 -27.32
N ASP A 620 -25.64 -11.66 -28.44
CA ASP A 620 -24.86 -12.66 -29.16
C ASP A 620 -23.55 -12.04 -29.69
N PRO A 621 -22.37 -12.63 -29.44
CA PRO A 621 -21.09 -12.07 -29.90
C PRO A 621 -20.95 -11.93 -31.43
N SER A 622 -21.73 -12.67 -32.21
CA SER A 622 -21.76 -12.56 -33.68
C SER A 622 -22.63 -11.40 -34.17
N LEU A 623 -23.62 -10.94 -33.38
CA LEU A 623 -24.61 -9.93 -33.77
C LEU A 623 -23.95 -8.65 -34.29
N VAL A 624 -22.88 -8.20 -33.65
CA VAL A 624 -22.20 -6.95 -34.04
C VAL A 624 -21.62 -7.03 -35.46
N PHE A 625 -21.10 -8.18 -35.89
CA PHE A 625 -20.59 -8.42 -37.24
C PHE A 625 -21.69 -8.53 -38.32
N HIS A 626 -22.93 -8.78 -37.90
CA HIS A 626 -24.11 -8.73 -38.76
C HIS A 626 -24.77 -7.34 -38.77
N TYR A 627 -24.61 -6.56 -37.70
CA TYR A 627 -25.14 -5.20 -37.57
C TYR A 627 -24.35 -4.19 -38.40
N ALA A 628 -23.01 -4.28 -38.43
CA ALA A 628 -22.17 -3.43 -39.26
C ALA A 628 -20.92 -4.16 -39.79
N SER A 629 -20.47 -3.81 -40.99
CA SER A 629 -19.39 -4.49 -41.72
C SER A 629 -17.98 -3.96 -41.41
N ASP A 630 -17.89 -2.84 -40.69
CA ASP A 630 -16.65 -2.13 -40.36
C ASP A 630 -16.27 -2.26 -38.88
N VAL A 631 -16.97 -3.09 -38.11
CA VAL A 631 -16.87 -3.20 -36.63
C VAL A 631 -15.48 -3.50 -36.07
N GLY A 632 -14.61 -4.13 -36.88
CA GLY A 632 -13.20 -4.38 -36.55
C GLY A 632 -12.23 -3.21 -36.86
N ARG A 633 -12.74 -2.06 -37.33
CA ARG A 633 -11.95 -0.82 -37.51
C ARG A 633 -11.95 0.01 -36.23
N LEU A 634 -11.04 0.97 -36.16
CA LEU A 634 -11.07 2.02 -35.13
C LEU A 634 -12.31 2.91 -35.33
N SER A 635 -12.96 3.23 -34.21
CA SER A 635 -14.03 4.22 -34.11
C SER A 635 -13.51 5.64 -34.41
N PRO A 636 -14.32 6.55 -34.98
CA PRO A 636 -13.99 7.98 -35.10
C PRO A 636 -13.69 8.67 -33.76
N ALA A 637 -14.18 8.16 -32.64
CA ALA A 637 -13.87 8.64 -31.29
C ALA A 637 -12.52 8.13 -30.75
N SER A 638 -11.77 7.33 -31.51
CA SER A 638 -10.43 6.87 -31.13
C SER A 638 -9.42 8.01 -31.20
N THR A 639 -8.49 8.05 -30.24
CA THR A 639 -7.33 8.95 -30.27
C THR A 639 -6.04 8.14 -30.38
N LYS A 640 -4.89 8.83 -30.42
CA LYS A 640 -3.56 8.20 -30.35
C LYS A 640 -3.34 7.41 -29.05
N GLU A 641 -4.09 7.73 -27.99
CA GLU A 641 -3.95 7.19 -26.63
C GLU A 641 -5.20 6.38 -26.20
N LEU A 642 -6.17 6.23 -27.11
CA LEU A 642 -7.49 5.67 -26.85
C LEU A 642 -7.97 4.88 -28.07
N HIS A 643 -7.58 3.60 -28.17
CA HIS A 643 -8.00 2.73 -29.26
C HIS A 643 -9.35 2.10 -28.96
N ILE A 644 -10.40 2.50 -29.71
CA ILE A 644 -11.77 2.00 -29.53
C ILE A 644 -12.18 1.32 -30.83
N SER A 645 -12.65 0.08 -30.79
CA SER A 645 -13.24 -0.55 -31.98
C SER A 645 -14.62 0.03 -32.30
N ARG A 646 -15.01 0.06 -33.57
CA ARG A 646 -16.37 0.46 -33.97
C ARG A 646 -17.43 -0.48 -33.35
N ALA A 647 -17.09 -1.74 -33.06
CA ALA A 647 -17.90 -2.65 -32.24
C ALA A 647 -18.17 -2.10 -30.82
N GLU A 648 -17.14 -1.65 -30.11
CA GLU A 648 -17.28 -1.12 -28.75
C GLU A 648 -18.06 0.19 -28.72
N GLU A 649 -17.86 1.08 -29.70
CA GLU A 649 -18.62 2.32 -29.81
C GLU A 649 -20.12 2.04 -29.99
N ILE A 650 -20.48 1.21 -30.98
CA ILE A 650 -21.88 0.80 -31.22
C ILE A 650 -22.50 0.24 -29.94
N LEU A 651 -21.84 -0.75 -29.33
CA LEU A 651 -22.41 -1.48 -28.20
C LEU A 651 -22.41 -0.70 -26.87
N ASN A 652 -21.57 0.35 -26.70
CA ASN A 652 -21.53 1.16 -25.46
C ASN A 652 -22.15 2.56 -25.57
N LYS A 653 -22.32 3.11 -26.78
CA LYS A 653 -22.75 4.51 -27.00
C LYS A 653 -24.01 4.63 -27.88
N GLU A 654 -24.25 3.68 -28.78
CA GLU A 654 -25.34 3.70 -29.76
C GLU A 654 -26.40 2.61 -29.51
N ALA A 655 -26.28 1.86 -28.41
CA ALA A 655 -27.19 0.77 -28.04
C ALA A 655 -28.03 1.15 -26.80
N GLY A 656 -28.52 0.14 -26.06
CA GLY A 656 -29.29 0.35 -24.83
C GLY A 656 -30.70 0.88 -25.05
N TRP A 657 -31.37 1.30 -23.98
CA TRP A 657 -32.75 1.80 -24.11
C TRP A 657 -32.85 3.12 -24.88
N LYS A 658 -31.77 3.92 -24.98
CA LYS A 658 -31.72 5.09 -25.87
C LYS A 658 -31.88 4.71 -27.34
N ALA A 659 -31.32 3.58 -27.77
CA ALA A 659 -31.48 3.11 -29.15
C ALA A 659 -32.92 2.67 -29.48
N LEU A 660 -33.68 2.28 -28.45
CA LEU A 660 -35.09 1.91 -28.59
C LEU A 660 -36.04 3.11 -28.46
N THR A 661 -35.75 4.06 -27.57
CA THR A 661 -36.71 5.10 -27.11
C THR A 661 -36.27 6.54 -27.43
N GLY A 662 -35.09 6.73 -28.02
CA GLY A 662 -34.47 8.05 -28.19
C GLY A 662 -33.93 8.70 -26.90
N THR A 663 -34.46 8.35 -25.72
CA THR A 663 -34.10 8.95 -24.43
C THR A 663 -33.19 8.05 -23.57
N THR A 664 -32.33 8.68 -22.76
CA THR A 664 -31.59 7.99 -21.69
C THR A 664 -32.34 7.98 -20.36
N ASP A 665 -33.38 8.82 -20.20
CA ASP A 665 -34.12 8.94 -18.95
C ASP A 665 -35.05 7.74 -18.72
N PHE A 666 -34.76 6.97 -17.67
CA PHE A 666 -35.58 5.82 -17.31
C PHE A 666 -36.87 6.21 -16.56
N ALA A 667 -36.96 7.40 -15.97
CA ALA A 667 -38.21 7.86 -15.34
C ALA A 667 -39.30 8.06 -16.39
N ALA A 668 -38.99 8.75 -17.50
CA ALA A 668 -39.86 8.88 -18.66
C ALA A 668 -40.22 7.52 -19.32
N ILE A 669 -39.36 6.51 -19.24
CA ILE A 669 -39.63 5.16 -19.74
C ILE A 669 -40.58 4.40 -18.80
N ALA A 670 -40.32 4.40 -17.49
CA ALA A 670 -41.15 3.72 -16.51
C ALA A 670 -42.57 4.34 -16.42
N ALA A 671 -42.68 5.66 -16.57
CA ALA A 671 -43.97 6.36 -16.61
C ALA A 671 -44.90 5.86 -17.73
N ALA A 672 -44.35 5.40 -18.86
CA ALA A 672 -45.15 4.87 -19.96
C ALA A 672 -45.85 3.54 -19.61
N LYS A 673 -45.24 2.66 -18.80
CA LYS A 673 -45.87 1.42 -18.35
C LYS A 673 -46.94 1.64 -17.28
N GLY A 674 -46.91 2.77 -16.55
CA GLY A 674 -47.97 3.17 -15.62
C GLY A 674 -49.23 3.73 -16.28
N GLY A 675 -49.29 3.78 -17.62
CA GLY A 675 -50.39 4.37 -18.39
C GLY A 675 -51.38 3.38 -19.04
N SER A 676 -51.02 2.09 -19.15
CA SER A 676 -51.87 1.05 -19.76
C SER A 676 -52.13 -0.12 -18.80
N ASP A 677 -53.42 -0.41 -18.60
CA ASP A 677 -53.90 -1.66 -18.00
C ASP A 677 -53.51 -2.84 -18.92
N ASP A 678 -53.03 -3.95 -18.36
CA ASP A 678 -52.59 -5.14 -19.13
C ASP A 678 -53.76 -5.96 -19.74
N ASN A 679 -54.89 -5.31 -20.04
CA ASN A 679 -56.10 -5.91 -20.60
C ASN A 679 -56.68 -5.16 -21.81
N ASP A 680 -56.22 -3.95 -22.14
CA ASP A 680 -56.64 -3.24 -23.36
C ASP A 680 -55.77 -3.68 -24.56
N ASP A 681 -56.41 -3.92 -25.71
CA ASP A 681 -55.74 -4.42 -26.92
C ASP A 681 -54.68 -3.43 -27.45
N ASP A 682 -53.46 -3.93 -27.74
CA ASP A 682 -52.26 -3.14 -28.07
C ASP A 682 -52.36 -2.22 -29.32
N ASP A 683 -53.47 -2.21 -30.07
CA ASP A 683 -53.56 -1.52 -31.36
C ASP A 683 -53.50 0.02 -31.25
N ASP A 684 -54.14 0.63 -30.26
CA ASP A 684 -54.28 2.11 -30.15
C ASP A 684 -53.12 2.83 -29.40
N GLU A 685 -52.19 2.11 -28.74
CA GLU A 685 -51.00 2.74 -28.13
C GLU A 685 -50.10 3.43 -29.19
N ASP A 686 -49.50 4.57 -28.87
CA ASP A 686 -48.60 5.26 -29.81
C ASP A 686 -47.22 4.60 -29.94
N GLU A 687 -46.54 4.86 -31.06
CA GLU A 687 -45.26 4.27 -31.42
C GLU A 687 -44.09 4.59 -30.45
N ASP A 688 -44.12 5.70 -29.70
CA ASP A 688 -43.10 6.06 -28.71
C ASP A 688 -43.42 5.39 -27.35
N THR A 689 -44.70 5.34 -26.96
CA THR A 689 -45.17 4.57 -25.80
C THR A 689 -44.85 3.07 -25.94
N LYS A 690 -45.16 2.46 -27.09
CA LYS A 690 -44.80 1.06 -27.43
C LYS A 690 -43.29 0.80 -27.29
N LYS A 691 -42.44 1.73 -27.73
CA LYS A 691 -40.98 1.63 -27.60
C LYS A 691 -40.51 1.71 -26.15
N LYS A 692 -41.13 2.55 -25.32
CA LYS A 692 -40.82 2.67 -23.88
C LYS A 692 -41.24 1.42 -23.11
N ARG A 693 -42.46 0.92 -23.34
CA ARG A 693 -42.97 -0.33 -22.76
C ARG A 693 -42.05 -1.51 -23.08
N LEU A 694 -41.69 -1.69 -24.36
CA LEU A 694 -40.68 -2.67 -24.78
C LEU A 694 -39.32 -2.52 -24.06
N ALA A 695 -38.82 -1.30 -23.88
CA ALA A 695 -37.56 -1.05 -23.19
C ALA A 695 -37.63 -1.34 -21.68
N PHE A 696 -38.76 -1.05 -21.04
CA PHE A 696 -39.04 -1.38 -19.63
C PHE A 696 -39.11 -2.89 -19.42
N ASP A 697 -39.95 -3.59 -20.21
CA ASP A 697 -40.18 -5.03 -20.10
C ASP A 697 -38.91 -5.85 -20.39
N LEU A 698 -38.09 -5.38 -21.34
CA LEU A 698 -36.78 -5.96 -21.62
C LEU A 698 -35.85 -5.83 -20.40
N LEU A 699 -35.81 -4.67 -19.72
CA LEU A 699 -35.00 -4.53 -18.51
C LEU A 699 -35.52 -5.41 -17.36
N VAL A 700 -36.84 -5.45 -17.13
CA VAL A 700 -37.50 -6.30 -16.13
C VAL A 700 -37.15 -7.77 -16.36
N ASP A 701 -37.24 -8.26 -17.60
CA ASP A 701 -36.88 -9.62 -17.97
C ASP A 701 -35.41 -9.93 -17.68
N ARG A 702 -34.49 -9.08 -18.15
CA ARG A 702 -33.05 -9.31 -17.97
C ARG A 702 -32.65 -9.27 -16.50
N ILE A 703 -33.22 -8.36 -15.69
CA ILE A 703 -33.04 -8.36 -14.23
C ILE A 703 -33.53 -9.69 -13.64
N SER A 704 -34.76 -10.11 -13.99
CA SER A 704 -35.37 -11.33 -13.44
C SER A 704 -34.58 -12.59 -13.79
N GLY A 705 -34.01 -12.66 -15.00
CA GLY A 705 -33.10 -13.74 -15.41
C GLY A 705 -31.83 -13.82 -14.56
N PHE A 706 -31.21 -12.67 -14.24
CA PHE A 706 -30.07 -12.63 -13.32
C PHE A 706 -30.47 -12.98 -11.88
N VAL A 707 -31.61 -12.49 -11.38
CA VAL A 707 -32.12 -12.83 -10.04
C VAL A 707 -32.38 -14.34 -9.90
N GLY A 708 -33.04 -14.97 -10.88
CA GLY A 708 -33.26 -16.42 -10.90
C GLY A 708 -31.95 -17.22 -10.93
N SER A 709 -31.02 -16.84 -11.82
CA SER A 709 -29.67 -17.43 -11.90
C SER A 709 -28.92 -17.32 -10.57
N TYR A 710 -29.02 -16.17 -9.90
CA TYR A 710 -28.30 -15.88 -8.66
C TYR A 710 -28.96 -16.50 -7.42
N PHE A 711 -30.27 -16.69 -7.43
CA PHE A 711 -30.97 -17.51 -6.45
C PHE A 711 -30.49 -18.98 -6.50
N VAL A 712 -30.37 -19.55 -7.71
CA VAL A 712 -29.81 -20.91 -7.91
C VAL A 712 -28.32 -20.97 -7.54
N THR A 713 -27.55 -19.94 -7.88
CA THR A 713 -26.11 -19.83 -7.53
C THR A 713 -25.89 -19.80 -6.01
N LEU A 714 -26.74 -19.08 -5.28
CA LEU A 714 -26.79 -19.05 -3.81
C LEU A 714 -27.52 -20.27 -3.21
N ARG A 715 -27.98 -21.21 -4.04
CA ARG A 715 -28.66 -22.46 -3.65
C ARG A 715 -29.93 -22.23 -2.82
N GLY A 716 -30.69 -21.20 -3.17
CA GLY A 716 -31.88 -20.75 -2.44
C GLY A 716 -31.60 -20.13 -1.07
N ARG A 717 -30.34 -19.95 -0.67
CA ARG A 717 -29.95 -19.29 0.58
C ARG A 717 -29.77 -17.80 0.30
N VAL A 718 -30.88 -17.08 0.24
CA VAL A 718 -30.92 -15.63 0.02
C VAL A 718 -31.59 -14.98 1.23
N ASP A 719 -30.91 -14.03 1.84
CA ASP A 719 -31.42 -13.22 2.96
C ASP A 719 -32.29 -12.06 2.43
N ALA A 720 -31.86 -11.44 1.34
CA ALA A 720 -32.56 -10.33 0.67
C ALA A 720 -32.24 -10.23 -0.83
N LEU A 721 -33.22 -9.71 -1.58
CA LEU A 721 -33.02 -9.00 -2.84
C LEU A 721 -32.90 -7.51 -2.51
N VAL A 722 -31.84 -6.85 -2.99
CA VAL A 722 -31.56 -5.44 -2.67
C VAL A 722 -31.50 -4.62 -3.94
N PHE A 723 -32.38 -3.62 -4.05
CA PHE A 723 -32.36 -2.61 -5.12
C PHE A 723 -31.53 -1.40 -4.70
N ALA A 724 -30.69 -0.92 -5.59
CA ALA A 724 -29.74 0.18 -5.35
C ALA A 724 -29.44 0.95 -6.64
N GLY A 725 -28.76 2.09 -6.53
CA GLY A 725 -28.48 2.99 -7.65
C GLY A 725 -29.70 3.81 -8.07
N GLY A 726 -29.48 4.91 -8.79
CA GLY A 726 -30.50 5.94 -9.01
C GLY A 726 -31.82 5.48 -9.67
N ILE A 727 -31.83 4.36 -10.39
CA ILE A 727 -33.07 3.74 -10.90
C ILE A 727 -33.68 2.78 -9.86
N GLY A 728 -32.87 1.91 -9.24
CA GLY A 728 -33.36 0.93 -8.27
C GLY A 728 -33.90 1.58 -6.99
N GLU A 729 -33.32 2.71 -6.59
CA GLU A 729 -33.72 3.51 -5.44
C GLU A 729 -35.04 4.26 -5.69
N LYS A 730 -35.29 4.75 -6.92
CA LYS A 730 -36.41 5.68 -7.22
C LYS A 730 -37.54 5.12 -8.09
N SER A 731 -37.35 4.00 -8.78
CA SER A 731 -38.35 3.43 -9.68
C SER A 731 -39.18 2.33 -8.99
N ASP A 732 -40.21 2.75 -8.27
CA ASP A 732 -41.15 1.88 -7.56
C ASP A 732 -41.82 0.87 -8.52
N LEU A 733 -42.24 1.34 -9.70
CA LEU A 733 -42.79 0.49 -10.78
C LEU A 733 -41.80 -0.62 -11.22
N LEU A 734 -40.51 -0.30 -11.37
CA LEU A 734 -39.51 -1.31 -11.74
C LEU A 734 -39.32 -2.35 -10.63
N ARG A 735 -39.36 -1.92 -9.36
CA ARG A 735 -39.29 -2.85 -8.22
C ARG A 735 -40.50 -3.77 -8.16
N ALA A 736 -41.71 -3.24 -8.39
CA ALA A 736 -42.94 -4.03 -8.46
C ALA A 736 -42.86 -5.10 -9.57
N ALA A 737 -42.65 -4.69 -10.82
CA ALA A 737 -42.61 -5.59 -11.97
C ALA A 737 -41.50 -6.67 -11.86
N VAL A 738 -40.33 -6.32 -11.30
CA VAL A 738 -39.28 -7.31 -11.02
C VAL A 738 -39.69 -8.28 -9.92
N VAL A 739 -40.17 -7.79 -8.76
CA VAL A 739 -40.51 -8.64 -7.61
C VAL A 739 -41.68 -9.56 -7.91
N GLU A 740 -42.68 -9.10 -8.67
CA GLU A 740 -43.76 -9.94 -9.17
C GLU A 740 -43.22 -11.07 -10.07
N ARG A 741 -42.42 -10.73 -11.09
CA ARG A 741 -41.84 -11.69 -12.04
C ARG A 741 -40.91 -12.72 -11.37
N VAL A 742 -40.31 -12.39 -10.23
CA VAL A 742 -39.52 -13.33 -9.41
C VAL A 742 -40.25 -13.86 -8.17
N GLY A 743 -41.55 -13.59 -8.01
CA GLY A 743 -42.33 -13.97 -6.83
C GLY A 743 -42.41 -15.48 -6.58
N CYS A 744 -42.24 -16.28 -7.64
CA CYS A 744 -42.09 -17.73 -7.58
C CYS A 744 -40.86 -18.21 -6.78
N LEU A 745 -39.89 -17.32 -6.49
CA LEU A 745 -38.72 -17.57 -5.64
C LEU A 745 -38.94 -17.18 -4.17
N GLY A 746 -40.12 -16.68 -3.81
CA GLY A 746 -40.50 -16.29 -2.44
C GLY A 746 -40.30 -14.81 -2.11
N PHE A 747 -39.94 -13.96 -3.07
CA PHE A 747 -39.93 -12.51 -2.89
C PHE A 747 -41.36 -11.94 -2.97
N ALA A 748 -41.68 -10.94 -2.15
CA ALA A 748 -42.95 -10.21 -2.21
C ALA A 748 -42.78 -8.79 -1.66
N LEU A 749 -43.44 -7.81 -2.26
CA LEU A 749 -43.57 -6.46 -1.70
C LEU A 749 -44.59 -6.43 -0.55
N GLY A 750 -44.39 -5.50 0.37
CA GLY A 750 -45.39 -5.16 1.39
C GLY A 750 -46.49 -4.27 0.83
N ASP A 751 -47.59 -4.17 1.56
CA ASP A 751 -48.80 -3.46 1.11
C ASP A 751 -48.55 -1.93 1.08
N ASP A 752 -47.57 -1.43 1.86
CA ASP A 752 -47.02 -0.06 1.79
C ASP A 752 -45.87 0.10 0.78
N GLY A 753 -45.55 -0.94 0.00
CA GLY A 753 -44.33 -1.04 -0.83
C GLY A 753 -44.30 -0.10 -2.04
N GLU A 754 -45.46 0.38 -2.46
CA GLU A 754 -45.68 1.24 -3.64
C GLU A 754 -45.74 2.74 -3.29
N ALA A 755 -45.89 3.08 -2.00
CA ALA A 755 -46.26 4.41 -1.54
C ALA A 755 -45.38 4.88 -0.37
N ASN A 756 -44.13 5.28 -0.65
CA ASN A 756 -43.37 6.22 0.18
C ASN A 756 -42.11 6.73 -0.57
N ASN A 757 -42.27 7.83 -1.32
CA ASN A 757 -41.19 8.60 -1.96
C ASN A 757 -41.13 10.04 -1.42
N ASP A 758 -41.35 10.22 -0.11
CA ASP A 758 -41.25 11.52 0.55
C ASP A 758 -39.77 11.87 0.85
N ASP A 759 -39.06 12.22 -0.23
CA ASP A 759 -37.65 12.64 -0.26
C ASP A 759 -37.38 13.94 0.54
N ASN A 760 -38.40 14.54 1.18
CA ASN A 760 -38.31 15.74 2.02
C ASN A 760 -38.12 15.47 3.53
N SER A 761 -38.14 14.21 3.96
CA SER A 761 -37.91 13.86 5.38
C SER A 761 -36.43 13.94 5.77
N SER A 762 -36.11 14.46 6.95
CA SER A 762 -34.71 14.69 7.39
C SER A 762 -33.97 13.42 7.83
N ASP A 763 -34.68 12.32 8.04
CA ASP A 763 -34.18 11.07 8.60
C ASP A 763 -34.37 9.89 7.62
N VAL A 764 -33.83 10.01 6.40
CA VAL A 764 -34.00 8.96 5.38
C VAL A 764 -33.05 7.77 5.64
N GLU A 765 -33.62 6.60 5.89
CA GLU A 765 -32.87 5.37 6.13
C GLU A 765 -31.98 4.97 4.94
N VAL A 766 -30.72 4.61 5.22
CA VAL A 766 -29.75 4.10 4.22
C VAL A 766 -30.21 2.77 3.61
N VAL A 767 -30.96 1.96 4.36
CA VAL A 767 -31.60 0.72 3.90
C VAL A 767 -33.03 0.69 4.40
N ARG A 768 -34.00 0.57 3.48
CA ARG A 768 -35.45 0.49 3.74
C ARG A 768 -35.97 -0.91 3.37
N ASP A 769 -36.78 -1.52 4.23
CA ASP A 769 -37.43 -2.81 3.96
C ASP A 769 -38.81 -2.64 3.33
N VAL A 770 -38.87 -2.80 2.00
CA VAL A 770 -40.09 -2.71 1.17
C VAL A 770 -40.80 -4.07 0.99
N GLY A 771 -40.20 -5.15 1.52
CA GLY A 771 -40.75 -6.50 1.44
C GLY A 771 -41.95 -6.73 2.37
N LYS A 772 -42.75 -7.75 2.04
CA LYS A 772 -43.92 -8.14 2.85
C LYS A 772 -43.49 -8.60 4.24
N LYS A 773 -44.08 -8.03 5.28
CA LYS A 773 -43.67 -8.32 6.66
C LYS A 773 -43.89 -9.80 6.99
N GLY A 774 -42.89 -10.43 7.58
CA GLY A 774 -42.86 -11.87 7.88
C GLY A 774 -42.41 -12.78 6.73
N VAL A 775 -42.24 -12.27 5.50
CA VAL A 775 -41.74 -13.05 4.36
C VAL A 775 -40.19 -13.06 4.33
N LEU A 776 -39.62 -14.17 3.86
CA LEU A 776 -38.21 -14.33 3.53
C LEU A 776 -38.08 -15.03 2.16
N PRO A 777 -37.16 -14.59 1.27
CA PRO A 777 -36.17 -13.51 1.47
C PRO A 777 -36.81 -12.12 1.55
N ARG A 778 -36.10 -11.15 2.14
CA ARG A 778 -36.57 -9.75 2.19
C ARG A 778 -36.41 -9.06 0.83
N VAL A 779 -37.14 -7.97 0.65
CA VAL A 779 -36.93 -7.02 -0.46
C VAL A 779 -36.55 -5.69 0.15
N LEU A 780 -35.35 -5.21 -0.16
CA LEU A 780 -34.76 -4.01 0.42
C LEU A 780 -34.44 -2.98 -0.66
N VAL A 781 -34.48 -1.70 -0.30
CA VAL A 781 -33.90 -0.60 -1.07
C VAL A 781 -32.71 -0.05 -0.29
N CYS A 782 -31.55 0.09 -0.91
CA CYS A 782 -30.34 0.65 -0.31
C CYS A 782 -29.92 1.91 -1.06
N ARG A 783 -29.91 3.06 -0.37
CA ARG A 783 -29.37 4.33 -0.89
C ARG A 783 -27.85 4.25 -0.90
N THR A 784 -27.24 4.28 -2.09
CA THR A 784 -25.81 3.95 -2.25
C THR A 784 -24.89 5.16 -2.34
N ASP A 785 -23.84 5.14 -1.52
CA ASP A 785 -22.77 6.16 -1.53
C ASP A 785 -21.41 5.50 -1.82
N GLU A 786 -20.98 5.58 -3.09
CA GLU A 786 -19.66 5.10 -3.53
C GLU A 786 -18.53 5.94 -2.92
N GLN A 787 -18.73 7.26 -2.81
CA GLN A 787 -17.75 8.21 -2.32
C GLN A 787 -17.46 8.00 -0.82
N PHE A 788 -18.50 7.75 -0.01
CA PHE A 788 -18.35 7.38 1.39
C PHE A 788 -17.63 6.04 1.54
N GLU A 789 -17.99 5.01 0.76
CA GLU A 789 -17.33 3.70 0.88
C GLU A 789 -15.84 3.77 0.48
N MET A 790 -15.50 4.60 -0.52
CA MET A 790 -14.12 4.94 -0.85
C MET A 790 -13.41 5.64 0.31
N ALA A 791 -13.96 6.74 0.83
CA ALA A 791 -13.37 7.51 1.93
C ALA A 791 -13.22 6.66 3.21
N ARG A 792 -14.19 5.80 3.51
CA ARG A 792 -14.17 4.83 4.61
C ARG A 792 -13.08 3.79 4.41
N THR A 793 -12.96 3.22 3.21
CA THR A 793 -11.88 2.25 2.91
C THR A 793 -10.50 2.90 3.03
N CYS A 794 -10.37 4.17 2.63
CA CYS A 794 -9.16 4.98 2.84
C CYS A 794 -8.89 5.27 4.33
N ALA A 795 -9.91 5.43 5.18
CA ALA A 795 -9.80 5.73 6.61
C ALA A 795 -9.57 4.49 7.51
N GLU A 796 -10.07 3.31 7.12
CA GLU A 796 -9.89 2.05 7.86
C GLU A 796 -8.52 1.39 7.58
N SER A 797 -7.88 1.69 6.44
CA SER A 797 -6.56 1.15 6.09
C SER A 797 -5.44 2.11 6.50
N GLY A 798 -4.61 1.71 7.47
CA GLY A 798 -3.45 2.51 7.90
C GLY A 798 -2.49 2.89 6.76
N GLU A 799 -2.19 1.94 5.88
CA GLU A 799 -1.36 2.14 4.69
C GLU A 799 -1.90 3.26 3.78
N LEU A 800 -3.22 3.28 3.52
CA LEU A 800 -3.83 4.30 2.68
C LEU A 800 -3.92 5.64 3.42
N PHE A 801 -4.34 5.60 4.69
CA PHE A 801 -4.44 6.76 5.59
C PHE A 801 -3.08 7.42 5.86
N GLY A 802 -1.97 6.73 5.64
CA GLY A 802 -0.60 7.23 5.77
C GLY A 802 0.01 7.02 7.15
N GLU A 803 -0.13 5.81 7.70
CA GLU A 803 0.41 5.35 9.00
C GLU A 803 0.67 3.84 9.01
#